data_AF-A0A364N355-F1
#
_entry.id   AF-A0A364N355-F1
#
_cell.length_a   1.000
_cell.length_b   1.000
_cell.length_c   1.000
_cell.angle_alpha   90.00
_cell.angle_beta   90.00
_cell.angle_gamma   90.00
#
_symmetry.space_group_name_H-M   'P 1'
#
loop_
_entity.id
_entity.type
_entity.pdbx_description
1 polymer ?
#
loop_
_entity_poly.entity_id
_entity_poly.type
_entity_poly.pdbx_seq_one_letter_code
_entity_poly.pdbx_strand_id
1 'polypeptide(L)'
;MDVPARDASPDPGYHMRYQAELGDVDFITGDYLAEVNIAENAQAHAAGQHPGWEQTAWDGIEQTIDLLHEKKIKLVINGGAHNPRGLAEKVQELVTSKGCNLKVAYVSGDNLIEEIKDIKESGLPPHLDSDNSEVTVADHALDILKSDKPIVSANVYLGAREIVAGLEEGADIIIAGRVADASPVIGAAWWWYNWHSGDFDKLAGALIAGHLIECSGYVTGSNFAGFYEYPLDELYDISFGIAEIEKDGSCVVTKHDGKKGFVTEDTVKCQFLYELQGNVYLNSDVKGMLDGVQVKGVGNNRVRVWGIKGKPPPPTTKLAIFYHAGYQSEIVINATGYATAEKFDLWERMIKFGLKKQGILDQFDILEFQRIGVPEPNPKSQLRSTTYCRIFAETSDPQVNLGLASLLGEFAMQHYSGFHSTMDHRTAIPKPYLSYYPAIWPQDKLKTSINILELGKSTDEAQTKSINTMPPPVTEHLAKRESYETRNPVDLESFGPTTPARLGDVVLARSGDKGGNANIGFFVPTSLPSSYPPSSPLYKECWDWLRTYLTIPKLKEMFANSWHDVFFIERCEFEGIMAVHFVVYGVLGRGVSGSSRLDAFAKGMGDWLRDCIVDVPVKLLEGRVREKAVKGRYATKAGAAVLTTLRDTTTAPTIMFKKWKDKLKGDEKPSYGTDEHNLQSNNPHYQTSQEQHPTAPTEKYQAPPGPPPNQVSSSSKSEYSAPPGPPPSHESSSSYAAPPGPPPKQQSSGYGPPAGPPPSYPQQPQPSWDPPPYHDWTVIPDTSLLPPPPSMGYDSSPTANASAEEGDRALAWTNRHPLWPPQNLQPSTHAAIQNGQLALLKAPSFIGDLLPQPQAGHWRCRTHAKCHDSSILTNLPMYSVFWDSPLNTQRSKTIYFELKVIGIGRGGFSLSEADAGIAIGFVAPPYPTFRLPGWERASLGVHGDDGRKYVNDAWGGSDFTTAFKPGDTVGIGITLSVPRNPPSYEQSQQGRILDVDVFFTRNGVKEGGWDANEELDERCKGGNTGLRGECDLFPAIGVFGGVDFDVLFHPSQWLYRPY
;
A
#
# COMPACT_ATOMS: atom_id res chain seq x y z
N MET A 1 12.74 -6.47 1.13
CA MET A 1 13.30 -5.21 1.69
C MET A 1 12.65 -4.96 3.06
N ASP A 2 13.30 -4.28 4.02
CA ASP A 2 12.58 -3.79 5.21
C ASP A 2 11.82 -2.52 4.84
N VAL A 3 10.49 -2.61 4.84
CA VAL A 3 9.57 -1.54 4.47
C VAL A 3 8.98 -0.95 5.75
N PRO A 4 9.22 0.34 6.06
CA PRO A 4 8.53 1.03 7.15
C PRO A 4 7.00 1.09 6.93
N ALA A 5 6.23 1.28 8.00
CA ALA A 5 4.77 1.35 7.91
C ALA A 5 4.32 2.49 6.97
N ARG A 6 3.52 2.16 5.96
CA ARG A 6 3.31 3.00 4.75
C ARG A 6 2.26 4.11 4.87
N ASP A 7 1.84 4.51 6.07
CA ASP A 7 0.77 5.51 6.27
C ASP A 7 1.16 6.96 5.92
N ALA A 8 2.43 7.18 5.57
CA ALA A 8 2.98 8.45 5.08
C ALA A 8 3.95 8.26 3.88
N SER A 9 3.78 7.19 3.09
CA SER A 9 4.49 7.05 1.82
C SER A 9 3.91 8.03 0.80
N PRO A 10 4.72 8.88 0.13
CA PRO A 10 4.21 9.76 -0.92
C PRO A 10 3.68 8.96 -2.12
N ASP A 11 2.74 9.56 -2.85
CA ASP A 11 1.98 8.87 -3.90
C ASP A 11 2.84 8.42 -5.09
N PRO A 12 2.53 7.27 -5.73
CA PRO A 12 3.20 6.81 -6.95
C PRO A 12 3.12 7.81 -8.12
N GLY A 13 4.17 7.91 -8.93
CA GLY A 13 4.31 8.92 -9.99
C GLY A 13 3.23 8.90 -11.06
N TYR A 14 2.58 7.74 -11.28
CA TYR A 14 1.45 7.65 -12.22
C TYR A 14 0.27 8.55 -11.83
N HIS A 15 0.12 8.96 -10.56
CA HIS A 15 -0.89 9.94 -10.16
C HIS A 15 -0.60 11.35 -10.72
N MET A 16 0.68 11.75 -10.82
CA MET A 16 1.06 13.00 -11.52
C MET A 16 0.69 12.88 -13.01
N ARG A 17 1.02 11.73 -13.63
CA ARG A 17 0.71 11.47 -15.04
C ARG A 17 -0.79 11.52 -15.32
N TYR A 18 -1.61 10.95 -14.45
CA TYR A 18 -3.07 10.98 -14.57
C TYR A 18 -3.65 12.41 -14.58
N GLN A 19 -3.07 13.36 -13.84
CA GLN A 19 -3.51 14.77 -13.89
C GLN A 19 -3.17 15.45 -15.23
N ALA A 20 -2.09 15.04 -15.91
CA ALA A 20 -1.75 15.54 -17.24
C ALA A 20 -2.50 14.84 -18.38
N GLU A 21 -2.82 13.56 -18.20
CA GLU A 21 -3.36 12.66 -19.22
C GLU A 21 -4.90 12.71 -19.32
N LEU A 22 -5.61 12.69 -18.19
CA LEU A 22 -7.06 12.44 -18.13
C LEU A 22 -7.94 13.66 -18.42
N GLY A 23 -7.35 14.82 -18.66
CA GLY A 23 -8.03 16.06 -19.03
C GLY A 23 -7.04 17.21 -19.17
N ASP A 24 -7.55 18.43 -19.17
CA ASP A 24 -6.73 19.63 -19.28
C ASP A 24 -6.68 20.37 -17.93
N VAL A 25 -5.48 20.77 -17.53
CA VAL A 25 -5.15 21.55 -16.33
C VAL A 25 -4.02 22.51 -16.67
N ASP A 26 -4.05 23.75 -16.17
CA ASP A 26 -2.96 24.72 -16.42
C ASP A 26 -1.71 24.42 -15.58
N PHE A 27 -1.93 23.85 -14.39
CA PHE A 27 -0.90 23.49 -13.41
C PHE A 27 -1.13 22.10 -12.83
N ILE A 28 -0.04 21.42 -12.49
CA ILE A 28 -0.02 20.30 -11.55
C ILE A 28 0.80 20.75 -10.33
N THR A 29 0.27 20.46 -9.15
CA THR A 29 0.93 20.71 -7.86
C THR A 29 1.04 19.42 -7.08
N GLY A 30 2.10 19.29 -6.26
CA GLY A 30 2.31 18.09 -5.44
C GLY A 30 2.99 18.40 -4.11
N ASP A 31 2.32 18.02 -3.03
CA ASP A 31 2.91 17.87 -1.70
C ASP A 31 3.34 16.41 -1.51
N TYR A 32 4.62 16.22 -1.25
CA TYR A 32 5.29 14.95 -1.01
C TYR A 32 5.84 14.84 0.42
N LEU A 33 5.69 15.88 1.26
CA LEU A 33 6.44 16.01 2.50
C LEU A 33 5.52 15.99 3.73
N ALA A 34 5.43 14.83 4.36
CA ALA A 34 4.92 14.69 5.72
C ALA A 34 5.97 15.17 6.76
N GLU A 35 5.57 15.26 8.04
CA GLU A 35 6.54 15.46 9.13
C GLU A 35 7.45 14.23 9.29
N VAL A 36 6.92 13.02 9.09
CA VAL A 36 7.67 11.76 9.29
C VAL A 36 8.75 11.53 8.21
N ASN A 37 8.42 11.65 6.92
CA ASN A 37 9.36 11.28 5.85
C ASN A 37 10.53 12.25 5.72
N ILE A 38 10.34 13.56 5.97
CA ILE A 38 11.45 14.53 6.07
C ILE A 38 12.54 14.03 7.03
N ALA A 39 12.16 13.49 8.19
CA ALA A 39 13.10 13.10 9.23
C ALA A 39 13.86 11.81 8.89
N GLU A 40 13.15 10.77 8.40
CA GLU A 40 13.78 9.52 7.97
C GLU A 40 14.66 9.73 6.71
N ASN A 41 14.22 10.54 5.74
CA ASN A 41 14.98 10.84 4.53
C ASN A 41 16.19 11.75 4.77
N ALA A 42 16.16 12.64 5.78
CA ALA A 42 17.34 13.40 6.22
C ALA A 42 18.45 12.47 6.72
N GLN A 43 18.10 11.54 7.61
CA GLN A 43 19.04 10.59 8.19
C GLN A 43 19.67 9.68 7.12
N ALA A 44 18.84 9.15 6.21
CA ALA A 44 19.31 8.31 5.10
C ALA A 44 20.17 9.09 4.09
N HIS A 45 19.86 10.36 3.84
CA HIS A 45 20.66 11.22 2.96
C HIS A 45 22.02 11.56 3.57
N ALA A 46 22.07 11.94 4.85
CA ALA A 46 23.31 12.17 5.58
C ALA A 46 24.21 10.92 5.67
N ALA A 47 23.61 9.73 5.65
CA ALA A 47 24.33 8.45 5.58
C ALA A 47 24.79 8.05 4.16
N GLY A 48 24.48 8.84 3.13
CA GLY A 48 24.78 8.52 1.72
C GLY A 48 23.90 7.41 1.12
N GLN A 49 22.78 7.07 1.75
CA GLN A 49 21.88 5.97 1.39
C GLN A 49 20.62 6.44 0.65
N HIS A 50 20.41 7.76 0.54
CA HIS A 50 19.26 8.39 -0.12
C HIS A 50 19.72 9.63 -0.92
N PRO A 51 19.16 9.93 -2.12
CA PRO A 51 19.61 11.06 -2.93
C PRO A 51 19.24 12.44 -2.33
N GLY A 52 18.33 12.47 -1.35
CA GLY A 52 17.92 13.67 -0.64
C GLY A 52 16.62 14.30 -1.13
N TRP A 53 16.03 13.78 -2.22
CA TRP A 53 14.72 14.14 -2.74
C TRP A 53 13.76 12.93 -2.69
N GLU A 54 12.45 13.17 -2.82
CA GLU A 54 11.43 12.12 -2.82
C GLU A 54 11.42 11.36 -4.15
N GLN A 55 11.68 10.05 -4.13
CA GLN A 55 11.83 9.28 -5.38
C GLN A 55 10.54 9.15 -6.19
N THR A 56 9.36 9.23 -5.57
CA THR A 56 8.09 9.25 -6.32
C THR A 56 7.81 10.60 -6.99
N ALA A 57 8.46 11.67 -6.54
CA ALA A 57 8.44 12.96 -7.24
C ALA A 57 9.28 12.88 -8.54
N TRP A 58 10.44 12.23 -8.49
CA TRP A 58 11.21 11.92 -9.71
C TRP A 58 10.41 11.04 -10.68
N ASP A 59 9.89 9.91 -10.21
CA ASP A 59 9.05 8.98 -11.00
C ASP A 59 7.87 9.71 -11.67
N GLY A 60 7.17 10.57 -10.92
CA GLY A 60 6.08 11.39 -11.45
C GLY A 60 6.53 12.32 -12.57
N ILE A 61 7.66 13.00 -12.42
CA ILE A 61 8.21 13.86 -13.48
C ILE A 61 8.61 13.03 -14.70
N GLU A 62 9.32 11.92 -14.51
CA GLU A 62 9.81 11.06 -15.59
C GLU A 62 8.67 10.50 -16.45
N GLN A 63 7.58 10.07 -15.82
CA GLN A 63 6.36 9.61 -16.50
C GLN A 63 5.56 10.73 -17.19
N THR A 64 5.72 12.00 -16.78
CA THR A 64 4.80 13.09 -17.16
C THR A 64 5.44 14.16 -18.04
N ILE A 65 6.78 14.27 -18.08
CA ILE A 65 7.52 15.38 -18.72
C ILE A 65 7.13 15.68 -20.17
N ASP A 66 6.77 14.65 -20.94
CA ASP A 66 6.36 14.78 -22.34
C ASP A 66 5.00 15.49 -22.46
N LEU A 67 4.06 15.16 -21.56
CA LEU A 67 2.75 15.81 -21.47
C LEU A 67 2.87 17.24 -20.94
N LEU A 68 3.79 17.49 -19.99
CA LEU A 68 4.10 18.86 -19.54
C LEU A 68 4.58 19.72 -20.72
N HIS A 69 5.44 19.17 -21.58
CA HIS A 69 5.92 19.89 -22.77
C HIS A 69 4.84 20.07 -23.85
N GLU A 70 4.10 19.01 -24.20
CA GLU A 70 3.08 19.03 -25.26
C GLU A 70 1.90 19.96 -24.90
N LYS A 71 1.32 19.77 -23.71
CA LYS A 71 0.17 20.56 -23.23
C LYS A 71 0.56 21.90 -22.58
N LYS A 72 1.85 22.12 -22.32
CA LYS A 72 2.41 23.31 -21.62
C LYS A 72 1.94 23.45 -20.17
N ILE A 73 1.68 22.32 -19.52
CA ILE A 73 1.28 22.27 -18.12
C ILE A 73 2.48 22.63 -17.25
N LYS A 74 2.29 23.54 -16.29
CA LYS A 74 3.34 23.92 -15.34
C LYS A 74 3.32 23.00 -14.12
N LEU A 75 4.49 22.68 -13.58
CA LEU A 75 4.65 21.80 -12.42
C LEU A 75 5.27 22.55 -11.25
N VAL A 76 4.64 22.51 -10.07
CA VAL A 76 5.18 23.09 -8.83
C VAL A 76 5.07 22.08 -7.69
N ILE A 77 6.21 21.59 -7.20
CA ILE A 77 6.26 20.52 -6.18
C ILE A 77 7.25 20.81 -5.06
N ASN A 78 7.03 20.21 -3.89
CA ASN A 78 7.99 20.23 -2.77
C ASN A 78 8.81 18.93 -2.64
N GLY A 79 8.68 17.99 -3.59
CA GLY A 79 9.36 16.70 -3.60
C GLY A 79 10.89 16.76 -3.71
N GLY A 80 11.50 17.94 -3.74
CA GLY A 80 12.95 18.11 -3.62
C GLY A 80 13.49 17.80 -2.22
N ALA A 81 12.63 17.80 -1.18
CA ALA A 81 12.96 17.52 0.22
C ALA A 81 14.23 18.26 0.71
N HIS A 82 15.34 17.55 0.92
CA HIS A 82 16.63 18.11 1.38
C HIS A 82 17.59 18.46 0.25
N ASN A 83 17.32 17.97 -0.97
CA ASN A 83 18.14 18.19 -2.15
C ASN A 83 17.31 18.66 -3.38
N PRO A 84 16.58 19.79 -3.27
CA PRO A 84 15.78 20.33 -4.38
C PRO A 84 16.65 20.72 -5.59
N ARG A 85 17.91 21.10 -5.35
CA ARG A 85 18.91 21.33 -6.40
C ARG A 85 19.17 20.07 -7.21
N GLY A 86 19.53 18.95 -6.56
CA GLY A 86 19.90 17.72 -7.25
C GLY A 86 18.74 17.12 -8.05
N LEU A 87 17.50 17.22 -7.54
CA LEU A 87 16.32 16.82 -8.32
C LEU A 87 16.13 17.74 -9.53
N ALA A 88 16.29 19.05 -9.39
CA ALA A 88 16.20 19.98 -10.52
C ALA A 88 17.31 19.77 -11.56
N GLU A 89 18.52 19.43 -11.14
CA GLU A 89 19.62 19.07 -12.04
C GLU A 89 19.29 17.79 -12.83
N LYS A 90 18.82 16.71 -12.16
CA LYS A 90 18.37 15.47 -12.85
C LYS A 90 17.18 15.73 -13.81
N VAL A 91 16.27 16.64 -13.45
CA VAL A 91 15.14 17.01 -14.31
C VAL A 91 15.58 17.89 -15.49
N GLN A 92 16.59 18.74 -15.34
CA GLN A 92 17.18 19.49 -16.45
C GLN A 92 17.92 18.57 -17.43
N GLU A 93 18.60 17.52 -16.94
CA GLU A 93 19.16 16.45 -17.79
C GLU A 93 18.06 15.74 -18.60
N LEU A 94 16.95 15.37 -17.95
CA LEU A 94 15.80 14.74 -18.61
C LEU A 94 15.18 15.64 -19.70
N VAL A 95 14.88 16.89 -19.37
CA VAL A 95 14.38 17.92 -20.31
C VAL A 95 15.30 18.04 -21.53
N THR A 96 16.61 18.09 -21.30
CA THR A 96 17.63 18.23 -22.35
C THR A 96 17.70 16.98 -23.22
N SER A 97 17.71 15.79 -22.62
CA SER A 97 17.82 14.50 -23.34
C SER A 97 16.60 14.18 -24.22
N LYS A 98 15.39 14.59 -23.79
CA LYS A 98 14.16 14.48 -24.60
C LYS A 98 13.98 15.64 -25.61
N GLY A 99 14.80 16.69 -25.51
CA GLY A 99 14.67 17.89 -26.35
C GLY A 99 13.46 18.76 -26.03
N CYS A 100 12.89 18.63 -24.82
CA CYS A 100 11.77 19.44 -24.36
C CYS A 100 12.20 20.90 -24.15
N ASN A 101 11.43 21.86 -24.66
CA ASN A 101 11.60 23.27 -24.29
C ASN A 101 10.77 23.57 -23.04
N LEU A 102 11.34 23.25 -21.86
CA LEU A 102 10.81 23.54 -20.53
C LEU A 102 11.94 24.17 -19.70
N LYS A 103 11.64 25.20 -18.88
CA LYS A 103 12.62 25.80 -17.96
C LYS A 103 12.46 25.23 -16.55
N VAL A 104 13.55 24.71 -15.98
CA VAL A 104 13.60 24.13 -14.63
C VAL A 104 14.18 25.14 -13.63
N ALA A 105 13.59 25.21 -12.44
CA ALA A 105 14.07 26.04 -11.33
C ALA A 105 13.90 25.33 -9.98
N TYR A 106 14.71 25.72 -8.99
CA TYR A 106 14.63 25.19 -7.63
C TYR A 106 14.70 26.26 -6.54
N VAL A 107 13.94 26.04 -5.46
CA VAL A 107 13.91 26.91 -4.27
C VAL A 107 15.06 26.58 -3.33
N SER A 108 15.56 27.55 -2.58
CA SER A 108 16.54 27.35 -1.51
C SER A 108 16.30 28.29 -0.32
N GLY A 109 16.80 27.90 0.86
CA GLY A 109 16.72 28.69 2.09
C GLY A 109 15.72 28.16 3.14
N ASP A 110 15.23 26.92 2.98
CA ASP A 110 14.36 26.26 3.96
C ASP A 110 15.14 25.53 5.07
N ASN A 111 16.27 24.89 4.73
CA ASN A 111 17.12 24.19 5.68
C ASN A 111 17.95 25.17 6.54
N LEU A 112 17.81 25.07 7.87
CA LEU A 112 18.45 25.89 8.91
C LEU A 112 19.30 25.05 9.88
N ILE A 113 19.75 23.83 9.50
CA ILE A 113 20.46 22.93 10.42
C ILE A 113 21.77 23.54 10.95
N GLU A 114 22.46 24.32 10.11
CA GLU A 114 23.68 25.06 10.50
C GLU A 114 23.40 26.23 11.45
N GLU A 115 22.24 26.89 11.31
CA GLU A 115 21.78 27.96 12.21
C GLU A 115 21.33 27.46 13.60
N ILE A 116 20.94 26.18 13.75
CA ILE A 116 20.42 25.65 15.02
C ILE A 116 21.25 24.54 15.68
N LYS A 117 22.37 24.10 15.09
CA LYS A 117 23.22 23.03 15.65
C LYS A 117 23.68 23.28 17.10
N ASP A 118 23.94 24.54 17.45
CA ASP A 118 24.46 24.97 18.76
C ASP A 118 23.32 25.29 19.77
N ILE A 119 22.19 24.58 19.66
CA ILE A 119 20.92 24.87 20.36
C ILE A 119 21.01 24.92 21.89
N LYS A 120 22.09 24.35 22.46
CA LYS A 120 22.38 24.37 23.90
C LYS A 120 22.94 25.70 24.39
N GLU A 121 23.59 26.47 23.52
CA GLU A 121 24.10 27.82 23.82
C GLU A 121 23.09 28.90 23.45
N SER A 122 22.39 28.74 22.32
CA SER A 122 21.37 29.70 21.85
C SER A 122 19.99 29.54 22.48
N GLY A 123 19.68 28.35 23.00
CA GLY A 123 18.34 27.94 23.40
C GLY A 123 17.48 27.48 22.22
N LEU A 124 16.36 26.79 22.53
CA LEU A 124 15.33 26.45 21.55
C LEU A 124 14.64 27.73 21.02
N PRO A 125 14.36 27.81 19.71
CA PRO A 125 13.34 28.74 19.19
C PRO A 125 11.97 28.44 19.84
N PRO A 126 11.07 29.43 20.00
CA PRO A 126 9.81 29.22 20.69
C PRO A 126 8.95 28.14 20.02
N HIS A 127 8.22 27.35 20.82
CA HIS A 127 7.29 26.32 20.36
C HIS A 127 6.16 26.95 19.52
N LEU A 128 5.63 26.22 18.54
CA LEU A 128 4.61 26.72 17.61
C LEU A 128 3.37 27.30 18.31
N ASP A 129 2.96 26.69 19.43
CA ASP A 129 1.80 27.11 20.23
C ASP A 129 2.13 28.16 21.33
N SER A 130 3.36 28.68 21.42
CA SER A 130 3.79 29.51 22.57
C SER A 130 3.04 30.82 22.74
N ASP A 131 2.35 31.30 21.71
CA ASP A 131 1.51 32.50 21.76
C ASP A 131 0.20 32.28 22.57
N ASN A 132 -0.14 31.03 22.93
CA ASN A 132 -1.31 30.72 23.78
C ASN A 132 -0.90 30.23 25.17
N SER A 133 -1.00 31.12 26.17
CA SER A 133 -0.66 30.87 27.58
C SER A 133 -1.41 29.72 28.26
N GLU A 134 -2.51 29.24 27.70
CA GLU A 134 -3.30 28.13 28.26
C GLU A 134 -2.79 26.75 27.79
N VAL A 135 -1.96 26.71 26.73
CA VAL A 135 -1.46 25.47 26.16
C VAL A 135 -0.23 24.99 26.95
N THR A 136 -0.38 23.86 27.64
CA THR A 136 0.75 23.19 28.29
C THR A 136 1.39 22.21 27.31
N VAL A 137 2.62 22.50 26.88
CA VAL A 137 3.44 21.56 26.11
C VAL A 137 3.81 20.38 26.99
N ALA A 138 3.68 19.15 26.48
CA ALA A 138 3.95 17.94 27.26
C ALA A 138 5.44 17.83 27.66
N ASP A 139 5.72 17.40 28.89
CA ASP A 139 7.07 17.41 29.49
C ASP A 139 8.15 16.71 28.66
N HIS A 140 7.77 15.68 27.89
CA HIS A 140 8.66 14.90 27.02
C HIS A 140 8.96 15.60 25.68
N ALA A 141 8.15 16.56 25.23
CA ALA A 141 8.45 17.34 24.01
C ALA A 141 9.66 18.28 24.17
N LEU A 142 10.13 18.50 25.40
CA LEU A 142 11.34 19.25 25.72
C LEU A 142 12.58 18.36 25.94
N ASP A 143 12.52 17.06 25.62
CA ASP A 143 13.61 16.10 25.87
C ASP A 143 14.92 16.41 25.14
N ILE A 144 14.87 17.14 24.03
CA ILE A 144 16.05 17.69 23.32
C ILE A 144 16.96 18.53 24.24
N LEU A 145 16.41 19.19 25.27
CA LEU A 145 17.19 19.95 26.25
C LEU A 145 17.86 19.06 27.31
N LYS A 146 17.38 17.83 27.53
CA LYS A 146 17.72 17.00 28.70
C LYS A 146 18.97 16.14 28.48
N SER A 147 19.57 16.14 27.30
CA SER A 147 20.57 15.14 26.88
C SER A 147 21.37 15.58 25.65
N ASP A 148 22.41 14.83 25.24
CA ASP A 148 23.18 15.04 24.00
C ASP A 148 22.50 14.41 22.76
N LYS A 149 21.18 14.64 22.61
CA LYS A 149 20.39 14.12 21.49
C LYS A 149 20.67 14.93 20.21
N PRO A 150 21.26 14.35 19.15
CA PRO A 150 21.61 15.09 17.94
C PRO A 150 20.38 15.45 17.10
N ILE A 151 20.41 16.67 16.54
CA ILE A 151 19.46 17.16 15.54
C ILE A 151 19.73 16.46 14.20
N VAL A 152 18.66 16.09 13.50
CA VAL A 152 18.69 15.35 12.23
C VAL A 152 18.25 16.23 11.05
N SER A 153 17.25 17.09 11.27
CA SER A 153 16.78 18.05 10.27
C SER A 153 16.12 19.27 10.92
N ALA A 154 16.07 20.36 10.16
CA ALA A 154 15.67 21.68 10.62
C ALA A 154 15.16 22.50 9.43
N ASN A 155 13.88 22.36 9.06
CA ASN A 155 13.35 22.97 7.83
C ASN A 155 12.19 23.94 8.15
N VAL A 156 12.29 25.19 7.68
CA VAL A 156 11.17 26.15 7.75
C VAL A 156 10.16 25.92 6.63
N TYR A 157 8.90 26.25 6.89
CA TYR A 157 7.83 26.15 5.92
C TYR A 157 7.82 27.43 5.07
N LEU A 158 8.48 27.39 3.90
CA LEU A 158 8.55 28.54 3.00
C LEU A 158 7.22 28.88 2.34
N GLY A 159 7.13 30.10 1.80
CA GLY A 159 5.93 30.63 1.17
C GLY A 159 5.82 30.30 -0.32
N ALA A 160 4.87 30.97 -0.96
CA ALA A 160 4.65 31.01 -2.39
C ALA A 160 5.53 32.03 -3.12
N ARG A 161 6.18 32.98 -2.42
CA ARG A 161 6.99 34.07 -3.02
C ARG A 161 8.11 33.54 -3.92
N GLU A 162 8.80 32.52 -3.43
CA GLU A 162 9.87 31.82 -4.15
C GLU A 162 9.36 31.15 -5.44
N ILE A 163 8.14 30.61 -5.40
CA ILE A 163 7.46 29.99 -6.54
C ILE A 163 7.01 31.07 -7.55
N VAL A 164 6.37 32.14 -7.08
CA VAL A 164 5.91 33.26 -7.93
C VAL A 164 7.08 33.89 -8.67
N ALA A 165 8.20 34.17 -7.99
CA ALA A 165 9.39 34.73 -8.61
C ALA A 165 9.97 33.81 -9.72
N GLY A 166 9.90 32.49 -9.53
CA GLY A 166 10.27 31.53 -10.58
C GLY A 166 9.32 31.55 -11.78
N LEU A 167 8.02 31.65 -11.54
CA LEU A 167 7.01 31.74 -12.60
C LEU A 167 7.09 33.08 -13.36
N GLU A 168 7.37 34.20 -12.68
CA GLU A 168 7.58 35.53 -13.29
C GLU A 168 8.80 35.54 -14.23
N GLU A 169 9.88 34.87 -13.84
CA GLU A 169 11.05 34.59 -14.68
C GLU A 169 10.81 33.48 -15.72
N GLY A 170 9.58 32.96 -15.79
CA GLY A 170 9.11 32.02 -16.80
C GLY A 170 9.66 30.61 -16.64
N ALA A 171 9.78 30.10 -15.41
CA ALA A 171 9.95 28.67 -15.14
C ALA A 171 8.67 27.88 -15.50
N ASP A 172 8.86 26.63 -15.91
CA ASP A 172 7.77 25.69 -16.20
C ASP A 172 7.73 24.55 -15.18
N ILE A 173 8.88 24.20 -14.59
CA ILE A 173 9.00 23.25 -13.48
C ILE A 173 9.71 23.96 -12.32
N ILE A 174 9.07 23.95 -11.14
CA ILE A 174 9.64 24.49 -9.89
C ILE A 174 9.67 23.38 -8.84
N ILE A 175 10.87 23.12 -8.31
CA ILE A 175 11.14 22.09 -7.30
C ILE A 175 11.59 22.76 -6.01
N ALA A 176 10.82 22.63 -4.94
CA ALA A 176 11.14 23.15 -3.62
C ALA A 176 11.64 22.05 -2.66
N GLY A 177 12.35 22.48 -1.62
CA GLY A 177 12.43 21.76 -0.35
C GLY A 177 11.16 22.01 0.47
N ARG A 178 11.24 22.25 1.78
CA ARG A 178 10.03 22.57 2.56
C ARG A 178 9.43 23.95 2.20
N VAL A 179 8.35 23.93 1.43
CA VAL A 179 7.31 24.96 1.47
C VAL A 179 6.16 24.53 2.40
N ALA A 180 5.30 25.48 2.77
CA ALA A 180 4.00 25.15 3.34
C ALA A 180 3.09 24.49 2.29
N ASP A 181 2.19 23.67 2.79
CA ASP A 181 1.54 22.55 2.08
C ASP A 181 0.74 23.06 0.85
N ALA A 182 -0.09 24.08 1.04
CA ALA A 182 -0.84 24.77 -0.02
C ALA A 182 -0.04 25.82 -0.83
N SER A 183 1.20 26.16 -0.48
CA SER A 183 1.98 27.23 -1.16
C SER A 183 2.21 27.02 -2.66
N PRO A 184 2.37 25.79 -3.20
CA PRO A 184 2.37 25.53 -4.64
C PRO A 184 1.13 26.08 -5.37
N VAL A 185 -0.05 25.90 -4.77
CA VAL A 185 -1.33 26.32 -5.33
C VAL A 185 -1.54 27.83 -5.18
N ILE A 186 -1.13 28.40 -4.04
CA ILE A 186 -1.08 29.86 -3.86
C ILE A 186 -0.18 30.52 -4.92
N GLY A 187 1.01 29.96 -5.15
CA GLY A 187 1.97 30.51 -6.13
C GLY A 187 1.48 30.45 -7.57
N ALA A 188 0.87 29.32 -7.97
CA ALA A 188 0.24 29.16 -9.28
C ALA A 188 -0.87 30.21 -9.51
N ALA A 189 -1.82 30.32 -8.56
CA ALA A 189 -2.96 31.25 -8.67
C ALA A 189 -2.54 32.73 -8.63
N TRP A 190 -1.60 33.08 -7.75
CA TRP A 190 -1.04 34.44 -7.64
C TRP A 190 -0.40 34.88 -8.96
N TRP A 191 0.48 34.05 -9.54
CA TRP A 191 1.11 34.33 -10.84
C TRP A 191 0.07 34.42 -11.96
N TRP A 192 -0.79 33.41 -12.10
CA TRP A 192 -1.76 33.30 -13.19
C TRP A 192 -2.69 34.52 -13.31
N TYR A 193 -3.14 35.05 -12.17
CA TYR A 193 -4.01 36.22 -12.13
C TYR A 193 -3.28 37.56 -11.93
N ASN A 194 -1.94 37.54 -11.84
CA ASN A 194 -1.09 38.71 -11.56
C ASN A 194 -1.59 39.48 -10.31
N TRP A 195 -1.75 38.75 -9.20
CA TRP A 195 -2.10 39.34 -7.90
C TRP A 195 -0.92 40.06 -7.26
N HIS A 196 -1.19 40.85 -6.21
CA HIS A 196 -0.16 41.48 -5.39
C HIS A 196 -0.02 40.77 -4.04
N SER A 197 1.14 40.86 -3.40
CA SER A 197 1.39 40.29 -2.05
C SER A 197 0.47 40.85 -0.94
N GLY A 198 -0.21 41.97 -1.20
CA GLY A 198 -1.25 42.54 -0.33
C GLY A 198 -2.69 42.11 -0.64
N ASP A 199 -2.91 41.27 -1.66
CA ASP A 199 -4.24 40.76 -2.05
C ASP A 199 -4.71 39.62 -1.14
N PHE A 200 -4.65 39.82 0.18
CA PHE A 200 -4.80 38.76 1.17
C PHE A 200 -6.10 37.96 1.03
N ASP A 201 -7.24 38.58 0.69
CA ASP A 201 -8.50 37.85 0.43
C ASP A 201 -8.35 36.79 -0.67
N LYS A 202 -7.60 37.11 -1.74
CA LYS A 202 -7.38 36.21 -2.87
C LYS A 202 -6.39 35.10 -2.52
N LEU A 203 -5.30 35.47 -1.83
CA LEU A 203 -4.30 34.53 -1.32
C LEU A 203 -4.90 33.55 -0.30
N ALA A 204 -5.80 34.01 0.57
CA ALA A 204 -6.51 33.17 1.53
C ALA A 204 -7.54 32.24 0.85
N GLY A 205 -8.14 32.67 -0.25
CA GLY A 205 -8.94 31.81 -1.12
C GLY A 205 -8.10 30.69 -1.75
N ALA A 206 -6.95 31.04 -2.34
CA ALA A 206 -6.01 30.06 -2.92
C ALA A 206 -5.36 29.12 -1.87
N LEU A 207 -5.16 29.59 -0.63
CA LEU A 207 -4.76 28.74 0.51
C LEU A 207 -5.79 27.63 0.75
N ILE A 208 -7.08 27.96 0.79
CA ILE A 208 -8.14 26.96 0.97
C ILE A 208 -8.35 26.10 -0.28
N ALA A 209 -8.13 26.64 -1.48
CA ALA A 209 -8.12 25.84 -2.70
C ALA A 209 -7.00 24.78 -2.69
N GLY A 210 -5.80 25.15 -2.23
CA GLY A 210 -4.68 24.21 -2.05
C GLY A 210 -4.95 23.17 -0.97
N HIS A 211 -5.43 23.62 0.20
CA HIS A 211 -5.82 22.75 1.31
C HIS A 211 -6.85 21.67 0.93
N LEU A 212 -7.72 21.97 -0.04
CA LEU A 212 -8.71 21.02 -0.55
C LEU A 212 -8.16 20.00 -1.56
N ILE A 213 -6.93 20.17 -2.06
CA ILE A 213 -6.30 19.23 -3.02
C ILE A 213 -4.91 18.71 -2.60
N GLU A 214 -4.41 19.12 -1.43
CA GLU A 214 -3.18 18.59 -0.81
C GLU A 214 -3.41 17.23 -0.12
N CYS A 215 -2.31 16.58 0.29
CA CYS A 215 -2.25 15.32 1.03
C CYS A 215 -2.77 14.05 0.33
N SER A 216 -3.98 14.01 -0.25
CA SER A 216 -4.52 12.83 -0.96
C SER A 216 -5.83 13.11 -1.71
N GLY A 217 -6.41 12.08 -2.32
CA GLY A 217 -7.75 12.07 -2.94
C GLY A 217 -8.93 12.19 -1.95
N TYR A 218 -8.82 13.00 -0.90
CA TYR A 218 -9.82 13.12 0.15
C TYR A 218 -11.12 13.78 -0.35
N VAL A 219 -11.02 14.88 -1.11
CA VAL A 219 -12.20 15.51 -1.75
C VAL A 219 -12.87 14.64 -2.81
N THR A 220 -12.18 13.62 -3.34
CA THR A 220 -12.68 12.67 -4.33
C THR A 220 -13.17 11.34 -3.74
N GLY A 221 -13.20 11.21 -2.40
CA GLY A 221 -13.86 10.10 -1.69
C GLY A 221 -12.96 9.25 -0.79
N SER A 222 -11.63 9.43 -0.82
CA SER A 222 -10.73 8.78 0.15
C SER A 222 -10.97 9.29 1.57
N ASN A 223 -10.82 8.42 2.57
CA ASN A 223 -10.87 8.77 4.00
C ASN A 223 -12.16 9.56 4.41
N PHE A 224 -13.25 9.35 3.66
CA PHE A 224 -14.52 10.05 3.83
C PHE A 224 -15.41 9.35 4.87
N ALA A 225 -15.74 10.04 5.96
CA ALA A 225 -16.49 9.48 7.10
C ALA A 225 -17.92 8.98 6.77
N GLY A 226 -18.44 9.27 5.57
CA GLY A 226 -19.73 8.80 5.06
C GLY A 226 -19.66 7.69 4.01
N PHE A 227 -18.47 7.10 3.74
CA PHE A 227 -18.24 6.18 2.63
C PHE A 227 -19.20 4.98 2.57
N TYR A 228 -19.69 4.50 3.72
CA TYR A 228 -20.54 3.32 3.82
C TYR A 228 -21.97 3.49 3.28
N GLU A 229 -22.37 4.72 2.90
CA GLU A 229 -23.63 4.99 2.19
C GLU A 229 -23.45 5.03 0.66
N TYR A 230 -22.22 4.88 0.15
CA TYR A 230 -21.88 4.86 -1.27
C TYR A 230 -21.49 3.44 -1.75
N PRO A 231 -21.53 3.15 -3.06
CA PRO A 231 -21.04 1.88 -3.59
C PRO A 231 -19.52 1.73 -3.37
N LEU A 232 -19.09 0.58 -2.84
CA LEU A 232 -17.66 0.32 -2.60
C LEU A 232 -16.82 0.37 -3.88
N ASP A 233 -17.44 0.07 -5.04
CA ASP A 233 -16.78 0.12 -6.33
C ASP A 233 -16.43 1.54 -6.81
N GLU A 234 -16.92 2.60 -6.15
CA GLU A 234 -16.52 3.99 -6.45
C GLU A 234 -15.35 4.50 -5.59
N LEU A 235 -14.89 3.71 -4.61
CA LEU A 235 -13.98 4.18 -3.54
C LEU A 235 -12.52 3.72 -3.71
N TYR A 236 -12.15 3.13 -4.85
CA TYR A 236 -10.78 2.72 -5.19
C TYR A 236 -10.49 3.03 -6.66
N ASP A 237 -9.21 3.13 -7.05
CA ASP A 237 -8.77 3.67 -8.35
C ASP A 237 -9.35 5.07 -8.67
N ILE A 238 -9.28 5.96 -7.66
CA ILE A 238 -9.74 7.34 -7.74
C ILE A 238 -8.63 8.28 -8.25
N SER A 239 -9.03 9.39 -8.89
CA SER A 239 -8.13 10.52 -9.16
C SER A 239 -8.05 11.45 -7.94
N PHE A 240 -6.99 12.26 -7.82
CA PHE A 240 -6.97 13.36 -6.84
C PHE A 240 -7.84 14.53 -7.30
N GLY A 241 -8.08 15.48 -6.40
CA GLY A 241 -8.89 16.67 -6.65
C GLY A 241 -8.20 17.68 -7.57
N ILE A 242 -9.03 18.49 -8.24
CA ILE A 242 -8.63 19.64 -9.05
C ILE A 242 -9.35 20.86 -8.47
N ALA A 243 -8.65 21.98 -8.33
CA ALA A 243 -9.24 23.25 -7.91
C ALA A 243 -9.21 24.27 -9.05
N GLU A 244 -10.36 24.56 -9.64
CA GLU A 244 -10.53 25.67 -10.58
C GLU A 244 -10.63 26.97 -9.77
N ILE A 245 -9.52 27.68 -9.63
CA ILE A 245 -9.43 28.92 -8.84
C ILE A 245 -9.85 30.11 -9.71
N GLU A 246 -10.68 30.98 -9.17
CA GLU A 246 -11.22 32.17 -9.80
C GLU A 246 -10.38 33.42 -9.46
N LYS A 247 -10.55 34.49 -10.25
CA LYS A 247 -9.77 35.74 -10.08
C LYS A 247 -9.96 36.45 -8.74
N ASP A 248 -11.01 36.12 -7.98
CA ASP A 248 -11.27 36.63 -6.63
C ASP A 248 -10.75 35.72 -5.49
N GLY A 249 -10.18 34.55 -5.83
CA GLY A 249 -9.70 33.55 -4.89
C GLY A 249 -10.74 32.49 -4.49
N SER A 250 -12.02 32.63 -4.87
CA SER A 250 -12.96 31.51 -4.76
C SER A 250 -12.59 30.37 -5.72
N CYS A 251 -13.08 29.16 -5.50
CA CYS A 251 -12.75 28.03 -6.39
C CYS A 251 -13.92 27.07 -6.61
N VAL A 252 -13.81 26.21 -7.63
CA VAL A 252 -14.63 25.00 -7.79
C VAL A 252 -13.72 23.78 -7.67
N VAL A 253 -13.99 22.94 -6.66
CA VAL A 253 -13.37 21.62 -6.53
C VAL A 253 -14.06 20.65 -7.48
N THR A 254 -13.26 19.91 -8.25
CA THR A 254 -13.69 18.94 -9.26
C THR A 254 -12.70 17.77 -9.35
N LYS A 255 -12.91 16.84 -10.29
CA LYS A 255 -11.98 15.75 -10.65
C LYS A 255 -12.05 15.47 -12.15
N HIS A 256 -11.06 14.74 -12.68
CA HIS A 256 -11.18 14.14 -14.01
C HIS A 256 -12.24 13.03 -14.03
N ASP A 257 -13.06 12.96 -15.08
CA ASP A 257 -14.09 11.92 -15.22
C ASP A 257 -13.51 10.54 -15.61
N GLY A 258 -12.24 10.46 -16.05
CA GLY A 258 -11.58 9.22 -16.49
C GLY A 258 -11.22 8.21 -15.39
N LYS A 259 -11.57 8.48 -14.12
CA LYS A 259 -11.28 7.65 -12.94
C LYS A 259 -12.45 7.70 -11.96
N LYS A 260 -12.50 6.74 -11.03
CA LYS A 260 -13.56 6.62 -10.00
C LYS A 260 -13.51 7.74 -8.96
N GLY A 261 -14.41 7.68 -7.98
CA GLY A 261 -14.56 8.66 -6.91
C GLY A 261 -15.60 9.74 -7.21
N PHE A 262 -15.92 10.54 -6.22
CA PHE A 262 -16.97 11.56 -6.29
C PHE A 262 -16.62 12.82 -5.48
N VAL A 263 -17.08 13.98 -5.95
CA VAL A 263 -16.91 15.26 -5.24
C VAL A 263 -18.29 15.80 -4.86
N THR A 264 -18.54 15.96 -3.55
CA THR A 264 -19.82 16.43 -3.00
C THR A 264 -19.59 17.50 -1.94
N GLU A 265 -20.67 18.17 -1.50
CA GLU A 265 -20.56 19.14 -0.39
C GLU A 265 -20.01 18.47 0.88
N ASP A 266 -20.27 17.17 1.08
CA ASP A 266 -19.79 16.43 2.25
C ASP A 266 -18.32 15.99 2.13
N THR A 267 -17.82 15.62 0.94
CA THR A 267 -16.36 15.32 0.80
C THR A 267 -15.51 16.59 0.93
N VAL A 268 -15.98 17.71 0.38
CA VAL A 268 -15.33 19.02 0.53
C VAL A 268 -15.39 19.53 1.97
N LYS A 269 -16.52 19.37 2.69
CA LYS A 269 -16.59 19.68 4.14
C LYS A 269 -15.71 18.75 4.98
N CYS A 270 -15.63 17.46 4.65
CA CYS A 270 -14.70 16.54 5.31
C CYS A 270 -13.24 17.02 5.13
N GLN A 271 -12.78 17.34 3.93
CA GLN A 271 -11.40 17.80 3.76
C GLN A 271 -11.17 19.18 4.37
N PHE A 272 -12.10 20.13 4.23
CA PHE A 272 -11.97 21.47 4.82
C PHE A 272 -11.80 21.44 6.35
N LEU A 273 -12.30 20.41 7.04
CA LEU A 273 -12.20 20.25 8.50
C LEU A 273 -11.00 19.37 8.92
N TYR A 274 -10.11 19.02 8.00
CA TYR A 274 -8.88 18.28 8.26
C TYR A 274 -7.75 19.26 8.59
N GLU A 275 -6.89 18.95 9.56
CA GLU A 275 -5.66 19.70 9.90
C GLU A 275 -5.84 21.19 10.33
N LEU A 276 -7.08 21.70 10.41
CA LEU A 276 -7.38 23.08 10.83
C LEU A 276 -6.98 23.36 12.28
N GLN A 277 -6.30 24.49 12.49
CA GLN A 277 -6.00 25.05 13.81
C GLN A 277 -7.02 26.14 14.18
N GLY A 278 -8.30 25.77 14.25
CA GLY A 278 -9.40 26.69 14.56
C GLY A 278 -9.82 27.56 13.37
N ASN A 279 -10.36 28.75 13.65
CA ASN A 279 -10.88 29.67 12.61
C ASN A 279 -9.81 30.56 11.93
N VAL A 280 -8.53 30.45 12.32
CA VAL A 280 -7.42 31.23 11.75
C VAL A 280 -6.34 30.27 11.23
N TYR A 281 -6.38 30.00 9.92
CA TYR A 281 -5.37 29.22 9.20
C TYR A 281 -4.12 30.08 9.03
N LEU A 282 -2.96 29.58 9.44
CA LEU A 282 -1.67 30.26 9.27
C LEU A 282 -0.93 29.70 8.04
N ASN A 283 -0.54 30.58 7.12
CA ASN A 283 0.41 30.32 6.06
C ASN A 283 1.46 31.46 6.02
N SER A 284 2.64 31.17 5.47
CA SER A 284 3.79 32.08 5.42
C SER A 284 3.53 33.38 4.63
N ASP A 285 2.51 33.40 3.77
CA ASP A 285 2.08 34.54 2.94
C ASP A 285 0.77 35.20 3.38
N VAL A 286 -0.08 34.50 4.13
CA VAL A 286 -1.42 34.97 4.49
C VAL A 286 -1.96 34.28 5.74
N LYS A 287 -2.70 35.02 6.58
CA LYS A 287 -3.61 34.46 7.58
C LYS A 287 -5.02 34.33 6.98
N GLY A 288 -5.54 33.11 6.88
CA GLY A 288 -6.89 32.82 6.39
C GLY A 288 -7.91 32.80 7.52
N MET A 289 -8.86 33.73 7.48
CA MET A 289 -10.03 33.82 8.37
C MET A 289 -11.16 32.96 7.79
N LEU A 290 -11.56 31.92 8.53
CA LEU A 290 -12.41 30.83 8.03
C LEU A 290 -13.89 31.00 8.36
N ASP A 291 -14.25 31.94 9.25
CA ASP A 291 -15.60 32.14 9.80
C ASP A 291 -16.69 32.32 8.72
N GLY A 292 -16.32 32.88 7.57
CA GLY A 292 -17.20 33.15 6.44
C GLY A 292 -17.38 32.01 5.43
N VAL A 293 -16.70 30.87 5.60
CA VAL A 293 -16.65 29.78 4.60
C VAL A 293 -18.03 29.31 4.14
N GLN A 294 -18.19 29.16 2.82
CA GLN A 294 -19.36 28.62 2.16
C GLN A 294 -18.93 27.47 1.24
N VAL A 295 -19.73 26.39 1.19
CA VAL A 295 -19.52 25.23 0.30
C VAL A 295 -20.85 24.91 -0.39
N LYS A 296 -20.86 24.79 -1.72
CA LYS A 296 -22.09 24.49 -2.48
C LYS A 296 -21.85 23.69 -3.76
N GLY A 297 -22.61 22.63 -3.99
CA GLY A 297 -22.65 21.89 -5.24
C GLY A 297 -23.19 22.77 -6.38
N VAL A 298 -22.43 22.82 -7.48
CA VAL A 298 -22.75 23.60 -8.69
C VAL A 298 -22.85 22.72 -9.94
N GLY A 299 -22.56 21.43 -9.84
CA GLY A 299 -22.74 20.43 -10.89
C GLY A 299 -22.41 19.01 -10.40
N ASN A 300 -22.53 18.01 -11.27
CA ASN A 300 -22.02 16.67 -10.98
C ASN A 300 -20.51 16.73 -10.73
N ASN A 301 -20.03 16.14 -9.63
CA ASN A 301 -18.63 16.21 -9.19
C ASN A 301 -18.04 17.63 -9.08
N ARG A 302 -18.87 18.68 -8.88
CA ARG A 302 -18.40 20.08 -8.90
C ARG A 302 -18.98 20.89 -7.75
N VAL A 303 -18.10 21.39 -6.88
CA VAL A 303 -18.46 22.07 -5.62
C VAL A 303 -17.71 23.38 -5.49
N ARG A 304 -18.43 24.51 -5.44
CA ARG A 304 -17.84 25.83 -5.24
C ARG A 304 -17.55 26.08 -3.76
N VAL A 305 -16.40 26.68 -3.47
CA VAL A 305 -15.97 27.14 -2.14
C VAL A 305 -15.62 28.63 -2.20
N TRP A 306 -16.12 29.42 -1.25
CA TRP A 306 -15.86 30.87 -1.16
C TRP A 306 -16.07 31.40 0.27
N GLY A 307 -15.94 32.72 0.46
CA GLY A 307 -16.26 33.40 1.72
C GLY A 307 -15.08 33.57 2.70
N ILE A 308 -13.94 32.97 2.40
CA ILE A 308 -12.68 33.14 3.14
C ILE A 308 -12.23 34.61 3.09
N LYS A 309 -11.62 35.11 4.17
CA LYS A 309 -11.03 36.45 4.25
C LYS A 309 -9.57 36.42 4.66
N GLY A 310 -8.79 37.36 4.13
CA GLY A 310 -7.34 37.39 4.33
C GLY A 310 -6.88 38.45 5.31
N LYS A 311 -5.77 38.15 5.98
CA LYS A 311 -4.99 39.07 6.81
C LYS A 311 -3.49 38.91 6.50
N PRO A 312 -2.63 39.91 6.79
CA PRO A 312 -1.19 39.78 6.65
C PRO A 312 -0.67 38.54 7.40
N PRO A 313 0.40 37.87 6.93
CA PRO A 313 0.99 36.74 7.64
C PRO A 313 1.63 37.18 8.97
N PRO A 314 1.87 36.27 9.92
CA PRO A 314 2.72 36.55 11.08
C PRO A 314 4.15 36.89 10.65
N PRO A 315 4.92 37.63 11.49
CA PRO A 315 6.35 37.91 11.25
C PRO A 315 7.24 36.65 11.37
N THR A 316 6.66 35.51 11.74
CA THR A 316 7.31 34.20 11.84
C THR A 316 6.72 33.19 10.85
N THR A 317 7.43 32.09 10.61
CA THR A 317 6.90 30.88 9.97
C THR A 317 7.17 29.65 10.87
N LYS A 318 6.50 28.54 10.58
CA LYS A 318 6.75 27.24 11.22
C LYS A 318 8.15 26.74 10.87
N LEU A 319 8.90 26.32 11.88
CA LEU A 319 10.16 25.59 11.79
C LEU A 319 9.93 24.16 12.30
N ALA A 320 10.28 23.17 11.50
CA ALA A 320 10.27 21.77 11.92
C ALA A 320 11.67 21.32 12.33
N ILE A 321 11.86 20.99 13.61
CA ILE A 321 13.10 20.43 14.15
C ILE A 321 12.89 18.96 14.47
N PHE A 322 13.79 18.09 14.01
CA PHE A 322 13.79 16.67 14.36
C PHE A 322 15.09 16.26 15.04
N TYR A 323 15.01 15.38 16.03
CA TYR A 323 16.16 14.91 16.79
C TYR A 323 16.04 13.43 17.14
N HIS A 324 17.18 12.74 17.26
CA HIS A 324 17.20 11.35 17.75
C HIS A 324 16.70 11.30 19.19
N ALA A 325 15.56 10.66 19.41
CA ALA A 325 14.85 10.73 20.68
C ALA A 325 15.16 9.56 21.62
N GLY A 326 15.47 8.39 21.07
CA GLY A 326 15.77 7.17 21.82
C GLY A 326 15.43 5.95 20.99
N TYR A 327 15.06 4.87 21.69
CA TYR A 327 14.59 3.62 21.12
C TYR A 327 13.17 3.33 21.58
N GLN A 328 12.38 2.71 20.70
CA GLN A 328 11.04 2.23 20.99
C GLN A 328 10.94 0.73 20.67
N SER A 329 10.10 0.00 21.41
CA SER A 329 9.70 -1.35 21.04
C SER A 329 8.26 -1.67 21.44
N GLU A 330 7.67 -2.62 20.73
CA GLU A 330 6.27 -3.00 20.81
C GLU A 330 6.08 -4.51 20.91
N ILE A 331 5.29 -4.93 21.90
CA ILE A 331 4.93 -6.34 22.12
C ILE A 331 3.40 -6.45 22.10
N VAL A 332 2.86 -7.20 21.15
CA VAL A 332 1.42 -7.47 21.04
C VAL A 332 1.10 -8.88 21.53
N ILE A 333 0.38 -8.97 22.65
CA ILE A 333 -0.07 -10.22 23.27
C ILE A 333 -1.59 -10.28 23.37
N ASN A 334 -2.15 -11.45 23.07
CA ASN A 334 -3.58 -11.65 22.87
C ASN A 334 -4.20 -12.46 24.02
N ALA A 335 -5.47 -12.19 24.32
CA ALA A 335 -6.27 -12.93 25.28
C ALA A 335 -7.60 -13.36 24.68
N THR A 336 -7.83 -14.68 24.57
CA THR A 336 -9.13 -15.24 24.19
C THR A 336 -10.05 -15.39 25.40
N GLY A 337 -11.35 -15.17 25.21
CA GLY A 337 -12.41 -15.62 26.12
C GLY A 337 -13.03 -14.48 26.95
N TYR A 338 -13.50 -14.83 28.15
CA TYR A 338 -13.93 -13.88 29.17
C TYR A 338 -12.76 -13.52 30.11
N ALA A 339 -12.99 -12.53 30.98
CA ALA A 339 -12.03 -12.00 31.95
C ALA A 339 -10.70 -11.52 31.31
N THR A 340 -10.76 -10.89 30.12
CA THR A 340 -9.57 -10.41 29.41
C THR A 340 -8.89 -9.24 30.12
N ALA A 341 -9.65 -8.39 30.82
CA ALA A 341 -9.10 -7.33 31.66
C ALA A 341 -8.22 -7.89 32.78
N GLU A 342 -8.71 -8.90 33.51
CA GLU A 342 -8.01 -9.54 34.63
C GLU A 342 -6.80 -10.37 34.15
N LYS A 343 -6.86 -10.93 32.93
CA LYS A 343 -5.70 -11.56 32.26
C LYS A 343 -4.61 -10.54 31.96
N PHE A 344 -4.98 -9.36 31.45
CA PHE A 344 -4.03 -8.28 31.20
C PHE A 344 -3.50 -7.65 32.51
N ASP A 345 -4.31 -7.54 33.57
CA ASP A 345 -3.84 -7.14 34.92
C ASP A 345 -2.79 -8.11 35.47
N LEU A 346 -3.00 -9.42 35.30
CA LEU A 346 -2.03 -10.44 35.70
C LEU A 346 -0.74 -10.30 34.89
N TRP A 347 -0.85 -10.17 33.57
CA TRP A 347 0.31 -10.04 32.67
C TRP A 347 1.12 -8.77 32.93
N GLU A 348 0.46 -7.63 33.10
CA GLU A 348 1.09 -6.36 33.46
C GLU A 348 1.87 -6.47 34.77
N ARG A 349 1.30 -7.14 35.78
CA ARG A 349 1.99 -7.41 37.06
C ARG A 349 3.18 -8.35 36.88
N MET A 350 3.07 -9.38 36.04
CA MET A 350 4.18 -10.30 35.74
C MET A 350 5.34 -9.59 35.04
N ILE A 351 5.05 -8.79 33.99
CA ILE A 351 6.07 -8.01 33.28
C ILE A 351 6.72 -7.00 34.23
N LYS A 352 5.94 -6.20 34.98
CA LYS A 352 6.50 -5.24 35.96
C LYS A 352 7.31 -5.92 37.07
N PHE A 353 6.95 -7.14 37.49
CA PHE A 353 7.76 -7.96 38.38
C PHE A 353 9.09 -8.38 37.73
N GLY A 354 9.06 -8.86 36.48
CA GLY A 354 10.26 -9.24 35.71
C GLY A 354 11.22 -8.06 35.51
N LEU A 355 10.72 -6.91 35.05
CA LEU A 355 11.51 -5.69 34.87
C LEU A 355 12.14 -5.21 36.18
N LYS A 356 11.41 -5.33 37.31
CA LYS A 356 11.93 -4.99 38.64
C LYS A 356 12.98 -5.99 39.14
N LYS A 357 12.82 -7.28 38.85
CA LYS A 357 13.81 -8.33 39.12
C LYS A 357 15.09 -8.12 38.30
N GLN A 358 14.97 -7.62 37.07
CA GLN A 358 16.10 -7.24 36.21
C GLN A 358 16.71 -5.87 36.55
N GLY A 359 16.05 -5.04 37.37
CA GLY A 359 16.53 -3.71 37.77
C GLY A 359 16.29 -2.59 36.76
N ILE A 360 15.45 -2.82 35.74
CA ILE A 360 15.23 -1.90 34.60
C ILE A 360 13.86 -1.24 34.56
N LEU A 361 12.94 -1.56 35.49
CA LEU A 361 11.57 -1.03 35.50
C LEU A 361 11.52 0.52 35.52
N ASP A 362 12.44 1.15 36.23
CA ASP A 362 12.50 2.60 36.42
C ASP A 362 13.43 3.30 35.39
N GLN A 363 13.74 2.63 34.27
CA GLN A 363 14.63 3.10 33.19
C GLN A 363 13.91 3.34 31.84
N PHE A 364 12.58 3.31 31.85
CA PHE A 364 11.75 3.62 30.68
C PHE A 364 11.32 5.09 30.70
N ASP A 365 11.47 5.76 29.55
CA ASP A 365 10.93 7.10 29.32
C ASP A 365 9.39 7.02 29.15
N ILE A 366 8.89 5.95 28.50
CA ILE A 366 7.48 5.57 28.43
C ILE A 366 7.36 4.04 28.61
N LEU A 367 6.40 3.56 29.40
CA LEU A 367 6.03 2.14 29.48
C LEU A 367 4.52 1.96 29.68
N GLU A 368 3.80 1.71 28.59
CA GLU A 368 2.34 1.62 28.56
C GLU A 368 1.84 0.19 28.27
N PHE A 369 0.71 -0.17 28.89
CA PHE A 369 0.01 -1.44 28.68
C PHE A 369 -1.37 -1.17 28.07
N GLN A 370 -1.38 -0.85 26.78
CA GLN A 370 -2.58 -0.42 26.05
C GLN A 370 -3.45 -1.64 25.74
N ARG A 371 -4.70 -1.65 26.20
CA ARG A 371 -5.64 -2.79 26.05
C ARG A 371 -6.67 -2.45 24.96
N ILE A 372 -6.70 -3.20 23.86
CA ILE A 372 -7.52 -2.91 22.69
C ILE A 372 -8.62 -3.96 22.51
N GLY A 373 -9.85 -3.46 22.32
CA GLY A 373 -11.04 -4.24 22.03
C GLY A 373 -11.77 -4.76 23.27
N VAL A 374 -12.99 -5.25 23.05
CA VAL A 374 -13.84 -5.94 24.04
C VAL A 374 -14.38 -7.20 23.34
N PRO A 375 -14.34 -8.39 23.96
CA PRO A 375 -14.82 -9.61 23.30
C PRO A 375 -16.33 -9.56 23.04
N GLU A 376 -16.78 -10.07 21.89
CA GLU A 376 -18.19 -10.14 21.51
C GLU A 376 -18.99 -10.96 22.56
N PRO A 377 -20.09 -10.43 23.11
CA PRO A 377 -20.97 -11.21 23.98
C PRO A 377 -21.56 -12.42 23.24
N ASN A 378 -21.28 -13.63 23.75
CA ASN A 378 -21.57 -14.92 23.07
C ASN A 378 -20.91 -15.01 21.68
N PRO A 379 -19.56 -15.06 21.63
CA PRO A 379 -18.78 -14.83 20.43
C PRO A 379 -18.90 -15.97 19.41
N LYS A 380 -19.11 -15.64 18.13
CA LYS A 380 -19.33 -16.66 17.08
C LYS A 380 -18.07 -17.27 16.46
N SER A 381 -16.88 -16.81 16.87
CA SER A 381 -15.60 -17.41 16.52
C SER A 381 -14.53 -17.01 17.55
N GLN A 382 -13.39 -17.70 17.57
CA GLN A 382 -12.27 -17.33 18.45
C GLN A 382 -11.85 -15.86 18.27
N LEU A 383 -11.70 -15.40 17.02
CA LEU A 383 -11.28 -14.03 16.72
C LEU A 383 -12.22 -12.98 17.32
N ARG A 384 -13.53 -13.23 17.36
CA ARG A 384 -14.51 -12.33 18.02
C ARG A 384 -14.46 -12.39 19.54
N SER A 385 -13.83 -13.41 20.11
CA SER A 385 -13.57 -13.54 21.55
C SER A 385 -12.15 -13.10 21.94
N THR A 386 -11.32 -12.63 21.00
CA THR A 386 -9.94 -12.23 21.26
C THR A 386 -9.83 -10.71 21.37
N THR A 387 -9.18 -10.24 22.43
CA THR A 387 -8.68 -8.87 22.57
C THR A 387 -7.16 -8.89 22.66
N TYR A 388 -6.49 -7.77 22.41
CA TYR A 388 -5.03 -7.68 22.50
C TYR A 388 -4.56 -6.58 23.47
N CYS A 389 -3.34 -6.73 23.95
CA CYS A 389 -2.61 -5.73 24.71
C CYS A 389 -1.32 -5.40 23.94
N ARG A 390 -1.16 -4.12 23.59
CA ARG A 390 0.07 -3.53 23.05
C ARG A 390 0.86 -3.00 24.23
N ILE A 391 1.97 -3.66 24.56
CA ILE A 391 2.98 -3.10 25.47
C ILE A 391 3.87 -2.21 24.61
N PHE A 392 3.77 -0.90 24.80
CA PHE A 392 4.59 0.09 24.13
C PHE A 392 5.64 0.62 25.11
N ALA A 393 6.89 0.68 24.69
CA ALA A 393 8.00 1.06 25.56
C ALA A 393 9.03 1.94 24.84
N GLU A 394 9.36 3.08 25.44
CA GLU A 394 10.45 3.95 25.02
C GLU A 394 11.51 4.07 26.11
N THR A 395 12.77 4.22 25.69
CA THR A 395 13.91 4.46 26.57
C THR A 395 15.10 4.97 25.76
N SER A 396 16.05 5.60 26.44
CA SER A 396 17.30 6.04 25.85
C SER A 396 18.35 4.91 25.68
N ASP A 397 18.14 3.72 26.28
CA ASP A 397 19.03 2.55 26.15
C ASP A 397 18.31 1.34 25.50
N PRO A 398 18.75 0.85 24.31
CA PRO A 398 18.11 -0.28 23.65
C PRO A 398 18.21 -1.60 24.43
N GLN A 399 19.14 -1.74 25.38
CA GLN A 399 19.22 -2.91 26.25
C GLN A 399 18.02 -3.00 27.20
N VAL A 400 17.39 -1.88 27.56
CA VAL A 400 16.19 -1.84 28.41
C VAL A 400 14.95 -2.31 27.62
N ASN A 401 14.82 -1.94 26.34
CA ASN A 401 13.83 -2.54 25.42
C ASN A 401 14.06 -4.06 25.24
N LEU A 402 15.32 -4.51 25.07
CA LEU A 402 15.65 -5.94 24.97
C LEU A 402 15.38 -6.70 26.27
N GLY A 403 15.57 -6.07 27.42
CA GLY A 403 15.18 -6.61 28.73
C GLY A 403 13.68 -6.89 28.80
N LEU A 404 12.84 -5.93 28.38
CA LEU A 404 11.39 -6.16 28.22
C LEU A 404 11.07 -7.32 27.27
N ALA A 405 11.71 -7.39 26.10
CA ALA A 405 11.51 -8.48 25.16
C ALA A 405 11.90 -9.85 25.75
N SER A 406 12.96 -9.92 26.58
CA SER A 406 13.41 -11.17 27.21
C SER A 406 12.36 -11.82 28.13
N LEU A 407 11.46 -11.01 28.72
CA LEU A 407 10.42 -11.49 29.63
C LEU A 407 9.32 -12.30 28.92
N LEU A 408 9.17 -12.17 27.60
CA LEU A 408 8.35 -13.08 26.80
C LEU A 408 8.87 -14.52 26.92
N GLY A 409 10.20 -14.70 26.91
CA GLY A 409 10.85 -16.00 27.13
C GLY A 409 10.75 -16.47 28.58
N GLU A 410 11.04 -15.60 29.57
CA GLU A 410 10.99 -15.98 30.99
C GLU A 410 9.57 -16.42 31.43
N PHE A 411 8.52 -15.77 30.91
CA PHE A 411 7.14 -16.05 31.27
C PHE A 411 6.36 -16.88 30.23
N ALA A 412 7.03 -17.41 29.20
CA ALA A 412 6.43 -18.22 28.12
C ALA A 412 5.59 -19.42 28.62
N MET A 413 5.93 -19.98 29.80
CA MET A 413 5.22 -21.11 30.42
C MET A 413 4.48 -20.73 31.71
N GLN A 414 4.36 -19.43 32.02
CA GLN A 414 3.77 -18.90 33.27
C GLN A 414 2.58 -17.97 33.01
N HIS A 415 2.17 -17.80 31.74
CA HIS A 415 1.12 -16.88 31.29
C HIS A 415 -0.31 -17.32 31.67
N TYR A 416 -1.28 -16.42 31.45
CA TYR A 416 -2.70 -16.71 31.65
C TYR A 416 -3.29 -17.72 30.64
N SER A 417 -4.46 -18.30 30.96
CA SER A 417 -5.16 -19.21 30.04
C SER A 417 -5.77 -18.46 28.84
N GLY A 418 -5.47 -18.94 27.62
CA GLY A 418 -5.84 -18.28 26.36
C GLY A 418 -4.85 -17.21 25.88
N PHE A 419 -3.64 -17.18 26.44
CA PHE A 419 -2.50 -16.43 25.89
C PHE A 419 -2.11 -16.95 24.51
N HIS A 420 -1.81 -16.03 23.60
CA HIS A 420 -1.19 -16.26 22.29
C HIS A 420 -0.66 -14.90 21.78
N SER A 421 0.15 -14.89 20.73
CA SER A 421 0.68 -13.66 20.11
C SER A 421 0.78 -13.83 18.59
N THR A 422 1.22 -12.78 17.90
CA THR A 422 1.83 -12.94 16.57
C THR A 422 3.13 -13.75 16.70
N MET A 423 3.53 -14.44 15.62
CA MET A 423 4.86 -15.09 15.53
C MET A 423 5.94 -14.12 15.01
N ASP A 424 5.57 -13.02 14.35
CA ASP A 424 6.50 -11.95 14.01
C ASP A 424 6.76 -11.09 15.25
N HIS A 425 7.98 -11.18 15.79
CA HIS A 425 8.43 -10.45 16.98
C HIS A 425 9.37 -9.29 16.63
N ARG A 426 9.51 -8.91 15.35
CA ARG A 426 10.42 -7.80 14.95
C ARG A 426 10.09 -6.48 15.63
N THR A 427 8.82 -6.24 15.95
CA THR A 427 8.37 -5.05 16.69
C THR A 427 8.94 -4.96 18.11
N ALA A 428 9.31 -6.09 18.72
CA ALA A 428 9.91 -6.15 20.05
C ALA A 428 11.42 -5.82 20.05
N ILE A 429 12.05 -5.79 18.87
CA ILE A 429 13.43 -5.34 18.69
C ILE A 429 13.45 -3.80 18.80
N PRO A 430 14.45 -3.18 19.45
CA PRO A 430 14.47 -1.73 19.64
C PRO A 430 14.67 -1.00 18.30
N LYS A 431 13.65 -0.29 17.79
CA LYS A 431 13.78 0.65 16.65
C LYS A 431 14.23 2.01 17.20
N PRO A 432 15.33 2.63 16.70
CA PRO A 432 15.59 4.03 16.97
C PRO A 432 14.47 4.91 16.39
N TYR A 433 14.11 6.00 17.07
CA TYR A 433 13.07 6.91 16.60
C TYR A 433 13.48 8.39 16.71
N LEU A 434 12.80 9.22 15.91
CA LEU A 434 13.06 10.65 15.79
C LEU A 434 11.87 11.39 16.42
N SER A 435 12.11 12.24 17.42
CA SER A 435 11.07 13.12 17.93
C SER A 435 11.00 14.38 17.09
N TYR A 436 9.77 14.88 16.95
CA TYR A 436 9.49 16.19 16.42
C TYR A 436 9.52 17.28 17.51
N TYR A 437 9.86 18.51 17.12
CA TYR A 437 9.63 19.74 17.89
C TYR A 437 9.14 20.84 16.92
N PRO A 438 7.84 21.22 16.96
CA PRO A 438 7.31 22.31 16.15
C PRO A 438 7.66 23.67 16.78
N ALA A 439 8.35 24.51 16.04
CA ALA A 439 8.82 25.81 16.49
C ALA A 439 8.38 26.96 15.55
N ILE A 440 8.65 28.20 15.95
CA ILE A 440 8.54 29.40 15.09
C ILE A 440 9.89 30.05 14.82
N TRP A 441 10.09 30.50 13.58
CA TRP A 441 11.30 31.21 13.14
C TRP A 441 10.95 32.55 12.46
N PRO A 442 11.68 33.66 12.73
CA PRO A 442 11.40 34.96 12.10
C PRO A 442 11.61 34.94 10.57
N GLN A 443 10.62 35.40 9.80
CA GLN A 443 10.69 35.40 8.34
C GLN A 443 11.75 36.38 7.80
N ASP A 444 12.05 37.45 8.54
CA ASP A 444 13.05 38.47 8.18
C ASP A 444 14.51 37.99 8.28
N LYS A 445 14.75 36.83 8.94
CA LYS A 445 16.06 36.18 9.03
C LYS A 445 16.33 35.16 7.93
N LEU A 446 15.33 34.83 7.11
CA LEU A 446 15.46 33.82 6.06
C LEU A 446 16.27 34.37 4.87
N LYS A 447 17.07 33.48 4.25
CA LYS A 447 17.94 33.78 3.12
C LYS A 447 17.46 32.98 1.91
N THR A 448 16.25 33.27 1.43
CA THR A 448 15.63 32.49 0.36
C THR A 448 16.04 32.95 -1.04
N SER A 449 16.05 32.00 -1.97
CA SER A 449 16.23 32.28 -3.40
C SER A 449 15.45 31.30 -4.27
N ILE A 450 15.09 31.76 -5.47
CA ILE A 450 14.76 30.91 -6.60
C ILE A 450 15.97 30.82 -7.53
N ASN A 451 16.25 29.62 -8.03
CA ASN A 451 17.49 29.32 -8.76
C ASN A 451 17.12 28.64 -10.08
N ILE A 452 17.41 29.32 -11.20
CA ILE A 452 16.99 28.89 -12.53
C ILE A 452 18.16 28.20 -13.23
N LEU A 453 17.89 27.05 -13.85
CA LEU A 453 18.88 26.32 -14.64
C LEU A 453 18.84 26.80 -16.10
N GLU A 454 20.01 27.24 -16.61
CA GLU A 454 20.21 27.69 -17.97
C GLU A 454 21.18 26.76 -18.72
N LEU A 455 20.84 26.39 -19.96
CA LEU A 455 21.70 25.58 -20.83
C LEU A 455 22.98 26.35 -21.22
N GLY A 456 24.13 25.83 -20.79
CA GLY A 456 25.45 26.39 -21.08
C GLY A 456 25.74 26.44 -22.59
N LYS A 457 26.01 27.64 -23.13
CA LYS A 457 26.20 27.83 -24.58
C LYS A 457 27.51 27.28 -25.16
N SER A 458 28.37 26.70 -24.32
CA SER A 458 29.70 26.18 -24.73
C SER A 458 30.32 25.15 -23.78
N THR A 459 29.56 24.62 -22.81
CA THR A 459 30.04 23.71 -21.75
C THR A 459 28.87 22.83 -21.31
N ASP A 460 29.13 21.54 -21.05
CA ASP A 460 28.11 20.57 -20.63
C ASP A 460 27.63 20.76 -19.16
N GLU A 461 28.12 21.81 -18.47
CA GLU A 461 27.65 22.23 -17.15
C GLU A 461 26.51 23.27 -17.28
N ALA A 462 25.37 23.01 -16.62
CA ALA A 462 24.26 23.95 -16.54
C ALA A 462 24.62 25.18 -15.69
N GLN A 463 24.33 26.39 -16.18
CA GLN A 463 24.57 27.62 -15.43
C GLN A 463 23.35 27.94 -14.56
N THR A 464 23.58 28.30 -13.29
CA THR A 464 22.50 28.65 -12.36
C THR A 464 22.36 30.16 -12.21
N LYS A 465 21.20 30.70 -12.55
CA LYS A 465 20.80 32.08 -12.25
C LYS A 465 20.03 32.11 -10.93
N SER A 466 20.72 32.47 -9.84
CA SER A 466 20.10 32.68 -8.53
C SER A 466 19.48 34.08 -8.39
N ILE A 467 18.27 34.15 -7.85
CA ILE A 467 17.51 35.38 -7.58
C ILE A 467 17.06 35.33 -6.12
N ASN A 468 17.57 36.25 -5.30
CA ASN A 468 17.20 36.35 -3.89
C ASN A 468 15.76 36.85 -3.76
N THR A 469 14.97 36.19 -2.93
CA THR A 469 13.61 36.61 -2.57
C THR A 469 13.58 37.36 -1.25
N MET A 470 12.45 38.02 -0.96
CA MET A 470 12.27 38.89 0.19
C MET A 470 11.19 38.34 1.14
N PRO A 471 11.28 38.61 2.46
CA PRO A 471 10.19 38.35 3.41
C PRO A 471 8.91 39.12 3.04
N PRO A 472 7.74 38.71 3.56
CA PRO A 472 6.48 39.37 3.22
C PRO A 472 6.51 40.85 3.67
N PRO A 473 6.12 41.80 2.80
CA PRO A 473 6.35 43.23 3.03
C PRO A 473 5.43 43.86 4.09
N VAL A 474 4.39 43.13 4.50
CA VAL A 474 3.47 43.51 5.58
C VAL A 474 3.21 42.25 6.41
N THR A 475 3.36 42.36 7.73
CA THR A 475 3.12 41.26 8.68
C THR A 475 2.31 41.75 9.87
N GLU A 476 1.55 40.87 10.50
CA GLU A 476 0.74 41.16 11.68
C GLU A 476 0.86 40.00 12.68
N HIS A 477 1.32 40.28 13.90
CA HIS A 477 1.43 39.29 14.98
C HIS A 477 0.14 38.47 15.16
N LEU A 478 0.28 37.24 15.65
CA LEU A 478 -0.86 36.40 15.97
C LEU A 478 -1.56 36.96 17.22
N ALA A 479 -2.87 37.16 17.12
CA ALA A 479 -3.72 37.41 18.29
C ALA A 479 -4.20 36.07 18.86
N LYS A 480 -4.48 36.01 20.17
CA LYS A 480 -5.10 34.83 20.78
C LYS A 480 -6.41 34.51 20.04
N ARG A 481 -6.56 33.25 19.61
CA ARG A 481 -7.76 32.77 18.90
C ARG A 481 -9.00 32.90 19.77
N GLU A 482 -10.15 33.10 19.15
CA GLU A 482 -11.42 33.02 19.88
C GLU A 482 -11.78 31.56 20.13
N SER A 483 -12.02 31.22 21.40
CA SER A 483 -12.63 29.95 21.81
C SER A 483 -13.94 30.25 22.53
N TYR A 484 -15.06 29.73 22.04
CA TYR A 484 -16.38 30.07 22.54
C TYR A 484 -17.39 28.92 22.46
N GLU A 485 -18.30 28.89 23.43
CA GLU A 485 -19.56 28.15 23.33
C GLU A 485 -20.55 28.89 22.43
N THR A 486 -21.56 28.18 21.90
CA THR A 486 -22.42 28.75 20.85
C THR A 486 -23.10 30.05 21.27
N ARG A 487 -23.06 31.06 20.37
CA ARG A 487 -23.51 32.43 20.68
C ARG A 487 -25.03 32.57 20.81
N ASN A 488 -25.78 31.61 20.28
CA ASN A 488 -27.24 31.60 20.24
C ASN A 488 -27.80 30.24 20.72
N PRO A 489 -27.54 29.80 21.97
CA PRO A 489 -27.90 28.46 22.41
C PRO A 489 -29.41 28.28 22.40
N VAL A 490 -29.86 27.11 21.94
CA VAL A 490 -31.28 26.71 21.97
C VAL A 490 -31.53 25.86 23.21
N ASP A 491 -32.73 25.86 23.75
CA ASP A 491 -33.10 24.90 24.80
C ASP A 491 -33.11 23.48 24.22
N LEU A 492 -32.30 22.57 24.77
CA LEU A 492 -32.23 21.18 24.31
C LEU A 492 -33.55 20.43 24.52
N GLU A 493 -34.36 20.77 25.53
CA GLU A 493 -35.68 20.18 25.73
C GLU A 493 -36.68 20.61 24.64
N SER A 494 -36.49 21.79 24.05
CA SER A 494 -37.36 22.31 22.97
C SER A 494 -37.30 21.51 21.66
N PHE A 495 -36.30 20.64 21.49
CA PHE A 495 -36.25 19.70 20.37
C PHE A 495 -37.20 18.50 20.55
N GLY A 496 -37.82 18.34 21.73
CA GLY A 496 -38.75 17.24 22.03
C GLY A 496 -38.05 16.02 22.63
N PRO A 497 -38.73 14.86 22.69
CA PRO A 497 -38.20 13.67 23.34
C PRO A 497 -36.95 13.15 22.65
N THR A 498 -35.97 12.71 23.45
CA THR A 498 -34.72 12.10 22.99
C THR A 498 -34.79 10.58 23.00
N THR A 499 -33.84 9.96 22.29
CA THR A 499 -33.51 8.54 22.41
C THR A 499 -31.98 8.38 22.34
N PRO A 500 -31.40 7.38 23.05
CA PRO A 500 -30.01 7.00 22.85
C PRO A 500 -29.79 6.53 21.40
N ALA A 501 -28.87 7.18 20.69
CA ALA A 501 -28.40 6.84 19.35
C ALA A 501 -26.92 7.23 19.21
N ARG A 502 -26.24 6.85 18.12
CA ARG A 502 -24.85 7.29 17.90
C ARG A 502 -24.84 8.73 17.42
N LEU A 503 -23.85 9.53 17.85
CA LEU A 503 -23.67 10.89 17.29
C LEU A 503 -23.51 10.83 15.76
N GLY A 504 -22.81 9.80 15.26
CA GLY A 504 -22.63 9.48 13.85
C GLY A 504 -23.90 9.08 13.08
N ASP A 505 -25.03 8.83 13.76
CA ASP A 505 -26.33 8.66 13.10
C ASP A 505 -26.92 10.01 12.63
N VAL A 506 -26.44 11.13 13.19
CA VAL A 506 -26.90 12.50 12.88
C VAL A 506 -25.88 13.28 12.06
N VAL A 507 -24.58 13.15 12.39
CA VAL A 507 -23.51 14.00 11.83
C VAL A 507 -22.33 13.21 11.25
N LEU A 508 -21.62 13.86 10.33
CA LEU A 508 -20.28 13.47 9.91
C LEU A 508 -19.23 14.18 10.76
N ALA A 509 -18.01 13.68 10.72
CA ALA A 509 -16.86 14.30 11.36
C ALA A 509 -15.59 14.12 10.51
N ARG A 510 -14.56 14.91 10.82
CA ARG A 510 -13.18 14.72 10.37
C ARG A 510 -12.26 14.97 11.56
N SER A 511 -11.13 14.27 11.60
CA SER A 511 -10.02 14.60 12.49
C SER A 511 -8.68 14.29 11.83
N GLY A 512 -7.63 14.89 12.37
CA GLY A 512 -6.23 14.71 12.01
C GLY A 512 -5.32 15.30 13.10
N ASP A 513 -4.01 15.22 12.89
CA ASP A 513 -3.01 15.84 13.76
C ASP A 513 -2.59 17.23 13.25
N LYS A 514 -1.80 17.95 14.04
CA LYS A 514 -0.83 18.94 13.55
C LYS A 514 0.26 19.05 14.64
N GLY A 515 1.34 18.31 14.50
CA GLY A 515 2.31 18.11 15.59
C GLY A 515 1.67 17.41 16.80
N GLY A 516 1.85 17.96 18.01
CA GLY A 516 1.33 17.38 19.25
C GLY A 516 -0.19 17.48 19.48
N ASN A 517 -0.91 18.13 18.56
CA ASN A 517 -2.31 18.54 18.72
C ASN A 517 -3.24 17.76 17.78
N ALA A 518 -4.50 17.54 18.16
CA ALA A 518 -5.52 16.95 17.31
C ALA A 518 -6.62 17.97 16.96
N ASN A 519 -7.05 17.99 15.71
CA ASN A 519 -8.21 18.76 15.22
C ASN A 519 -9.41 17.82 15.04
N ILE A 520 -10.62 18.31 15.35
CA ILE A 520 -11.86 17.52 15.27
C ILE A 520 -13.01 18.42 14.85
N GLY A 521 -13.48 18.29 13.60
CA GLY A 521 -14.66 18.98 13.08
C GLY A 521 -15.87 18.06 12.96
N PHE A 522 -17.04 18.49 13.41
CA PHE A 522 -18.33 17.80 13.29
C PHE A 522 -19.29 18.65 12.44
N PHE A 523 -20.00 18.06 11.48
CA PHE A 523 -20.90 18.81 10.59
C PHE A 523 -22.16 18.05 10.18
N VAL A 524 -23.22 18.81 9.84
CA VAL A 524 -24.48 18.24 9.35
C VAL A 524 -24.31 17.80 7.88
N PRO A 525 -24.47 16.50 7.56
CA PRO A 525 -24.34 16.01 6.18
C PRO A 525 -25.43 16.57 5.28
N THR A 526 -25.06 16.80 4.01
CA THR A 526 -25.83 17.53 3.00
C THR A 526 -26.06 16.71 1.73
N SER A 527 -25.23 15.70 1.48
CA SER A 527 -25.19 14.90 0.25
C SER A 527 -25.27 13.39 0.51
N LEU A 528 -25.20 12.92 1.77
CA LEU A 528 -25.45 11.52 2.10
C LEU A 528 -26.89 11.09 1.72
N PRO A 529 -27.10 9.86 1.21
CA PRO A 529 -28.43 9.29 0.98
C PRO A 529 -29.38 9.35 2.18
N SER A 530 -28.87 9.22 3.41
CA SER A 530 -29.69 9.32 4.64
C SER A 530 -29.84 10.74 5.22
N SER A 531 -29.27 11.77 4.59
CA SER A 531 -29.30 13.15 5.09
C SER A 531 -30.61 13.89 4.77
N TYR A 532 -30.90 14.94 5.54
CA TYR A 532 -31.97 15.87 5.19
C TYR A 532 -31.48 16.86 4.12
N PRO A 533 -32.25 17.13 3.06
CA PRO A 533 -31.87 18.15 2.08
C PRO A 533 -31.83 19.54 2.74
N PRO A 534 -30.97 20.48 2.32
CA PRO A 534 -30.86 21.82 2.92
C PRO A 534 -32.12 22.68 2.92
N SER A 535 -33.14 22.31 2.13
CA SER A 535 -34.47 22.93 2.13
C SER A 535 -35.38 22.45 3.26
N SER A 536 -35.00 21.39 3.99
CA SER A 536 -35.73 20.85 5.13
C SER A 536 -35.48 21.69 6.39
N PRO A 537 -36.51 22.07 7.16
CA PRO A 537 -36.33 22.65 8.49
C PRO A 537 -35.45 21.79 9.40
N LEU A 538 -35.55 20.45 9.29
CA LEU A 538 -34.75 19.50 10.08
C LEU A 538 -33.25 19.59 9.81
N TYR A 539 -32.81 20.04 8.62
CA TYR A 539 -31.39 20.28 8.36
C TYR A 539 -30.86 21.43 9.22
N LYS A 540 -31.62 22.53 9.35
CA LYS A 540 -31.28 23.63 10.26
C LYS A 540 -31.44 23.22 11.73
N GLU A 541 -32.49 22.48 12.09
CA GLU A 541 -32.69 22.02 13.48
C GLU A 541 -31.58 21.05 13.90
N CYS A 542 -31.02 20.23 13.00
CA CYS A 542 -29.81 19.46 13.26
C CYS A 542 -28.60 20.36 13.58
N TRP A 543 -28.42 21.48 12.88
CA TRP A 543 -27.33 22.43 13.16
C TRP A 543 -27.53 23.14 14.51
N ASP A 544 -28.74 23.65 14.77
CA ASP A 544 -29.09 24.32 16.01
C ASP A 544 -28.97 23.40 17.23
N TRP A 545 -29.30 22.11 17.08
CA TRP A 545 -29.01 21.07 18.09
C TRP A 545 -27.50 20.82 18.24
N LEU A 546 -26.78 20.57 17.13
CA LEU A 546 -25.37 20.19 17.14
C LEU A 546 -24.48 21.22 17.85
N ARG A 547 -24.63 22.51 17.49
CA ARG A 547 -23.84 23.61 18.07
C ARG A 547 -24.20 23.88 19.54
N THR A 548 -25.42 23.59 19.95
CA THR A 548 -25.87 23.68 21.35
C THR A 548 -25.35 22.49 22.17
N TYR A 549 -25.34 21.29 21.59
CA TYR A 549 -24.99 20.05 22.27
C TYR A 549 -23.48 19.87 22.44
N LEU A 550 -22.70 20.05 21.36
CA LEU A 550 -21.24 19.93 21.40
C LEU A 550 -20.61 21.21 21.95
N THR A 551 -20.52 21.24 23.27
CA THR A 551 -19.79 22.25 24.06
C THR A 551 -18.40 21.74 24.47
N ILE A 552 -17.51 22.59 24.96
CA ILE A 552 -16.20 22.17 25.48
C ILE A 552 -16.35 21.18 26.65
N PRO A 553 -17.20 21.43 27.68
CA PRO A 553 -17.47 20.44 28.72
C PRO A 553 -18.00 19.11 28.17
N LYS A 554 -18.86 19.14 27.13
CA LYS A 554 -19.40 17.91 26.54
C LYS A 554 -18.34 17.11 25.77
N LEU A 555 -17.42 17.76 25.08
CA LEU A 555 -16.30 17.06 24.44
C LEU A 555 -15.40 16.40 25.50
N LYS A 556 -15.09 17.09 26.61
CA LYS A 556 -14.35 16.49 27.73
C LYS A 556 -15.07 15.28 28.34
N GLU A 557 -16.39 15.37 28.52
CA GLU A 557 -17.22 14.26 28.99
C GLU A 557 -17.16 13.05 28.02
N MET A 558 -17.26 13.29 26.71
CA MET A 558 -17.17 12.25 25.67
C MET A 558 -15.78 11.61 25.59
N PHE A 559 -14.70 12.36 25.87
CA PHE A 559 -13.35 11.80 25.97
C PHE A 559 -13.19 10.83 27.15
N ALA A 560 -13.97 11.03 28.23
CA ALA A 560 -14.00 10.19 29.43
C ALA A 560 -12.58 9.83 29.93
N ASN A 561 -12.25 8.54 30.03
CA ASN A 561 -10.95 8.05 30.50
C ASN A 561 -9.75 8.41 29.59
N SER A 562 -9.99 8.99 28.40
CA SER A 562 -8.95 9.52 27.51
C SER A 562 -8.67 11.01 27.72
N TRP A 563 -9.41 11.69 28.60
CA TRP A 563 -9.14 13.07 28.98
C TRP A 563 -8.01 13.15 30.02
N HIS A 564 -7.19 14.21 29.94
CA HIS A 564 -6.20 14.56 30.95
C HIS A 564 -6.15 16.08 31.10
N ASP A 565 -6.03 16.60 32.33
CA ASP A 565 -6.22 18.03 32.60
C ASP A 565 -5.06 18.94 32.15
N VAL A 566 -3.99 18.37 31.58
CA VAL A 566 -2.95 19.13 30.84
C VAL A 566 -3.40 19.50 29.42
N PHE A 567 -4.42 18.84 28.88
CA PHE A 567 -4.92 19.12 27.53
C PHE A 567 -5.77 20.40 27.55
N PHE A 568 -5.55 21.27 26.56
CA PHE A 568 -6.37 22.46 26.33
C PHE A 568 -7.32 22.24 25.15
N ILE A 569 -8.49 22.91 25.15
CA ILE A 569 -9.46 22.84 24.04
C ILE A 569 -9.79 24.25 23.56
N GLU A 570 -9.66 24.47 22.26
CA GLU A 570 -10.31 25.59 21.55
C GLU A 570 -11.55 25.09 20.82
N ARG A 571 -12.61 25.92 20.74
CA ARG A 571 -13.87 25.63 20.04
C ARG A 571 -14.32 26.83 19.21
N CYS A 572 -14.67 26.60 17.95
CA CYS A 572 -15.27 27.58 17.04
C CYS A 572 -16.42 26.97 16.20
N GLU A 573 -17.17 27.84 15.51
CA GLU A 573 -18.30 27.46 14.64
C GLU A 573 -18.10 28.00 13.22
N PHE A 574 -18.42 27.18 12.22
CA PHE A 574 -18.43 27.54 10.80
C PHE A 574 -19.87 27.46 10.28
N GLU A 575 -20.67 28.51 10.53
CA GLU A 575 -22.12 28.52 10.26
C GLU A 575 -22.45 28.25 8.78
N GLY A 576 -21.66 28.79 7.85
CA GLY A 576 -21.85 28.63 6.41
C GLY A 576 -21.68 27.20 5.86
N ILE A 577 -21.09 26.29 6.65
CA ILE A 577 -21.03 24.84 6.35
C ILE A 577 -21.77 23.98 7.40
N MET A 578 -22.31 24.61 8.44
CA MET A 578 -22.94 23.99 9.61
C MET A 578 -22.03 22.99 10.34
N ALA A 579 -20.83 23.47 10.70
CA ALA A 579 -19.83 22.70 11.42
C ALA A 579 -19.44 23.33 12.79
N VAL A 580 -19.21 22.48 13.78
CA VAL A 580 -18.53 22.82 15.06
C VAL A 580 -17.13 22.24 14.97
N HIS A 581 -16.10 23.03 15.29
CA HIS A 581 -14.71 22.59 15.21
C HIS A 581 -13.98 22.77 16.54
N PHE A 582 -13.15 21.79 16.87
CA PHE A 582 -12.33 21.75 18.09
C PHE A 582 -10.85 21.53 17.78
N VAL A 583 -9.97 22.15 18.56
CA VAL A 583 -8.55 21.78 18.62
C VAL A 583 -8.25 21.29 20.03
N VAL A 584 -7.74 20.07 20.17
CA VAL A 584 -7.33 19.45 21.44
C VAL A 584 -5.80 19.45 21.49
N TYR A 585 -5.24 20.33 22.32
CA TYR A 585 -3.79 20.55 22.38
C TYR A 585 -3.08 19.52 23.27
N GLY A 586 -1.88 19.11 22.86
CA GLY A 586 -1.00 18.19 23.60
C GLY A 586 -1.42 16.72 23.64
N VAL A 587 -2.58 16.36 23.06
CA VAL A 587 -3.15 15.00 23.16
C VAL A 587 -2.33 13.91 22.45
N LEU A 588 -1.45 14.28 21.53
CA LEU A 588 -0.54 13.38 20.81
C LEU A 588 0.91 13.42 21.35
N GLY A 589 1.22 14.22 22.37
CA GLY A 589 2.58 14.35 22.91
C GLY A 589 3.52 15.04 21.91
N ARG A 590 4.51 14.30 21.38
CA ARG A 590 5.51 14.78 20.40
C ARG A 590 5.05 14.67 18.93
N GLY A 591 3.74 14.48 18.70
CA GLY A 591 3.19 14.25 17.36
C GLY A 591 3.60 12.90 16.76
N VAL A 592 3.28 12.68 15.49
CA VAL A 592 3.25 11.36 14.83
C VAL A 592 4.53 10.53 15.06
N SER A 593 5.72 11.13 14.94
CA SER A 593 6.99 10.39 14.95
C SER A 593 7.46 9.96 16.36
N GLY A 594 6.80 10.43 17.42
CA GLY A 594 7.18 10.17 18.81
C GLY A 594 5.99 10.14 19.78
N SER A 595 4.81 9.70 19.31
CA SER A 595 3.61 9.51 20.12
C SER A 595 3.48 8.06 20.58
N SER A 596 3.14 7.84 21.85
CA SER A 596 2.84 6.49 22.35
C SER A 596 1.48 5.96 21.87
N ARG A 597 0.58 6.83 21.39
CA ARG A 597 -0.79 6.45 21.01
C ARG A 597 -0.82 5.58 19.75
N LEU A 598 -1.71 4.59 19.73
CA LEU A 598 -1.92 3.73 18.57
C LEU A 598 -2.47 4.49 17.34
N ASP A 599 -3.31 5.51 17.55
CA ASP A 599 -3.69 6.48 16.52
C ASP A 599 -2.85 7.75 16.72
N ALA A 600 -1.63 7.73 16.17
CA ALA A 600 -0.67 8.83 16.26
C ALA A 600 -1.02 10.02 15.34
N PHE A 601 -1.90 9.82 14.35
CA PHE A 601 -2.38 10.85 13.42
C PHE A 601 -3.74 11.46 13.84
N ALA A 602 -4.32 11.03 14.96
CA ALA A 602 -5.70 11.34 15.36
C ALA A 602 -6.79 11.06 14.29
N LYS A 603 -6.51 10.29 13.24
CA LYS A 603 -7.41 10.06 12.10
C LYS A 603 -8.69 9.31 12.50
N GLY A 604 -8.64 8.53 13.59
CA GLY A 604 -9.78 7.80 14.15
C GLY A 604 -10.57 8.56 15.22
N MET A 605 -10.09 9.70 15.73
CA MET A 605 -10.75 10.42 16.85
C MET A 605 -12.18 10.88 16.51
N GLY A 606 -12.39 11.43 15.31
CA GLY A 606 -13.70 11.87 14.83
C GLY A 606 -14.70 10.71 14.74
N ASP A 607 -14.30 9.56 14.20
CA ASP A 607 -15.19 8.39 14.08
C ASP A 607 -15.41 7.66 15.42
N TRP A 608 -14.44 7.66 16.33
CA TRP A 608 -14.66 7.23 17.73
C TRP A 608 -15.73 8.08 18.41
N LEU A 609 -15.62 9.41 18.33
CA LEU A 609 -16.59 10.34 18.93
C LEU A 609 -17.96 10.30 18.22
N ARG A 610 -18.01 9.87 16.96
CA ARG A 610 -19.27 9.53 16.26
C ARG A 610 -19.90 8.23 16.77
N ASP A 611 -19.11 7.23 17.19
CA ASP A 611 -19.65 5.97 17.72
C ASP A 611 -20.22 6.11 19.16
N CYS A 612 -19.84 7.17 19.88
CA CYS A 612 -20.40 7.52 21.19
C CYS A 612 -21.94 7.59 21.15
N ILE A 613 -22.57 6.92 22.11
CA ILE A 613 -24.02 6.97 22.32
C ILE A 613 -24.39 8.27 23.05
N VAL A 614 -25.33 9.01 22.49
CA VAL A 614 -25.80 10.32 22.95
C VAL A 614 -27.33 10.38 22.87
N ASP A 615 -27.93 11.25 23.68
CA ASP A 615 -29.36 11.55 23.62
C ASP A 615 -29.69 12.43 22.41
N VAL A 616 -30.21 11.81 21.35
CA VAL A 616 -30.61 12.49 20.11
C VAL A 616 -32.12 12.75 20.13
N PRO A 617 -32.59 13.98 19.85
CA PRO A 617 -34.02 14.26 19.67
C PRO A 617 -34.61 13.41 18.54
N VAL A 618 -35.68 12.66 18.83
CA VAL A 618 -36.24 11.62 17.93
C VAL A 618 -36.53 12.16 16.52
N LYS A 619 -37.04 13.39 16.42
CA LYS A 619 -37.34 14.08 15.15
C LYS A 619 -36.13 14.27 14.21
N LEU A 620 -34.90 14.20 14.73
CA LEU A 620 -33.66 14.34 13.94
C LEU A 620 -33.14 13.00 13.39
N LEU A 621 -33.77 11.89 13.80
CA LEU A 621 -33.59 10.53 13.26
C LEU A 621 -34.76 10.14 12.34
N GLU A 622 -35.97 10.61 12.64
CA GLU A 622 -37.17 10.36 11.84
C GLU A 622 -37.01 10.87 10.39
N GLY A 623 -37.19 9.98 9.42
CA GLY A 623 -37.05 10.31 7.99
C GLY A 623 -35.63 10.20 7.43
N ARG A 624 -34.60 9.88 8.24
CA ARG A 624 -33.28 9.48 7.75
C ARG A 624 -33.32 8.08 7.15
N VAL A 625 -33.78 7.97 5.90
CA VAL A 625 -33.95 6.69 5.23
C VAL A 625 -32.58 6.13 4.83
N ARG A 626 -32.04 5.24 5.67
CA ARG A 626 -30.95 4.34 5.28
C ARG A 626 -31.46 3.28 4.31
N GLU A 627 -31.64 3.66 3.05
CA GLU A 627 -31.77 2.69 1.97
C GLU A 627 -30.51 1.81 1.97
N LYS A 628 -30.71 0.49 1.92
CA LYS A 628 -29.58 -0.44 2.00
C LYS A 628 -28.83 -0.42 0.68
N ALA A 629 -27.65 0.19 0.67
CA ALA A 629 -26.62 -0.09 -0.33
C ALA A 629 -26.52 -1.62 -0.49
N VAL A 630 -26.86 -2.13 -1.69
CA VAL A 630 -27.11 -3.56 -1.88
C VAL A 630 -25.79 -4.31 -1.74
N LYS A 631 -25.74 -5.21 -0.73
CA LYS A 631 -24.56 -5.93 -0.19
C LYS A 631 -23.77 -5.22 0.92
N GLY A 632 -24.10 -3.99 1.32
CA GLY A 632 -23.60 -3.33 2.54
C GLY A 632 -24.23 -3.89 3.82
N ARG A 633 -23.43 -4.18 4.86
CA ARG A 633 -23.91 -4.81 6.11
C ARG A 633 -24.24 -3.78 7.21
N TYR A 634 -25.46 -3.25 7.21
CA TYR A 634 -26.10 -2.78 8.45
C TYR A 634 -27.49 -3.40 8.64
N ALA A 635 -27.66 -4.08 9.77
CA ALA A 635 -28.91 -4.70 10.18
C ALA A 635 -29.43 -4.01 11.44
N THR A 636 -30.22 -2.95 11.25
CA THR A 636 -31.01 -2.34 12.32
C THR A 636 -32.02 -3.36 12.86
N LYS A 637 -31.77 -3.89 14.06
CA LYS A 637 -32.76 -4.62 14.86
C LYS A 637 -33.78 -3.64 15.46
N ALA A 638 -34.55 -2.98 14.60
CA ALA A 638 -35.70 -2.22 15.05
C ALA A 638 -36.78 -3.18 15.59
N GLY A 639 -37.09 -3.08 16.89
CA GLY A 639 -38.30 -3.67 17.48
C GLY A 639 -38.24 -5.13 17.94
N ALA A 640 -37.40 -5.47 18.94
CA ALA A 640 -37.62 -6.63 19.84
C ALA A 640 -36.69 -6.62 21.09
N ALA A 641 -36.70 -5.58 21.93
CA ALA A 641 -35.85 -5.53 23.14
C ALA A 641 -36.37 -4.64 24.31
N VAL A 642 -37.67 -4.32 24.37
CA VAL A 642 -38.28 -3.59 25.49
C VAL A 642 -39.60 -4.29 25.87
N LEU A 643 -39.91 -4.36 27.18
CA LEU A 643 -41.02 -5.08 27.82
C LEU A 643 -40.86 -6.61 28.05
N THR A 644 -39.94 -6.99 28.94
CA THR A 644 -40.09 -8.21 29.76
C THR A 644 -39.66 -7.99 31.22
N THR A 645 -40.42 -7.18 31.97
CA THR A 645 -40.52 -7.29 33.43
C THR A 645 -41.81 -6.63 33.95
N LEU A 646 -42.33 -7.17 35.06
CA LEU A 646 -43.44 -6.69 35.89
C LEU A 646 -44.90 -6.85 35.35
N ARG A 647 -45.66 -7.60 36.15
CA ARG A 647 -47.12 -7.63 36.37
C ARG A 647 -48.00 -8.51 35.47
N ASP A 648 -48.40 -9.64 36.06
CA ASP A 648 -49.75 -10.18 35.93
C ASP A 648 -50.82 -9.10 36.12
N THR A 649 -51.89 -9.13 35.32
CA THR A 649 -53.24 -9.53 35.80
C THR A 649 -54.30 -9.45 34.68
N THR A 650 -54.84 -10.62 34.31
CA THR A 650 -56.25 -10.91 33.94
C THR A 650 -57.07 -10.07 32.93
N THR A 651 -57.97 -10.78 32.25
CA THR A 651 -59.15 -10.33 31.45
C THR A 651 -58.95 -9.76 30.03
N ALA A 652 -59.49 -10.52 29.07
CA ALA A 652 -60.04 -10.10 27.78
C ALA A 652 -61.60 -10.15 27.89
N PRO A 653 -62.45 -9.90 26.85
CA PRO A 653 -62.20 -9.60 25.42
C PRO A 653 -62.90 -8.26 25.00
N THR A 654 -63.28 -7.88 23.76
CA THR A 654 -63.77 -8.59 22.54
C THR A 654 -63.94 -7.61 21.35
N ILE A 655 -64.17 -8.11 20.11
CA ILE A 655 -64.95 -7.45 19.01
C ILE A 655 -64.24 -6.24 18.31
N MET A 656 -64.29 -5.99 16.98
CA MET A 656 -65.07 -6.50 15.82
C MET A 656 -64.28 -6.46 14.47
N PHE A 657 -64.85 -7.07 13.41
CA PHE A 657 -64.44 -6.99 11.99
C PHE A 657 -64.76 -5.59 11.34
N LYS A 658 -64.44 -5.19 10.08
CA LYS A 658 -64.73 -5.87 8.78
C LYS A 658 -64.33 -5.02 7.53
N LYS A 659 -63.87 -5.67 6.43
CA LYS A 659 -64.11 -5.33 4.98
C LYS A 659 -63.57 -3.98 4.38
N TRP A 660 -63.38 -3.78 3.06
CA TRP A 660 -63.20 -4.71 1.90
C TRP A 660 -62.44 -4.02 0.72
N LYS A 661 -62.46 -4.63 -0.49
CA LYS A 661 -61.50 -4.53 -1.61
C LYS A 661 -62.04 -3.84 -2.90
N ASP A 662 -61.09 -3.55 -3.80
CA ASP A 662 -61.13 -3.61 -5.30
C ASP A 662 -61.59 -2.43 -6.22
N LYS A 663 -60.61 -1.99 -7.07
CA LYS A 663 -60.62 -1.82 -8.57
C LYS A 663 -61.19 -0.60 -9.33
N LEU A 664 -60.30 -0.01 -10.16
CA LEU A 664 -60.37 0.31 -11.63
C LEU A 664 -58.96 0.81 -12.05
N LYS A 665 -58.27 0.53 -13.17
CA LYS A 665 -58.43 -0.21 -14.46
C LYS A 665 -58.89 0.58 -15.72
N GLY A 666 -57.93 0.86 -16.60
CA GLY A 666 -57.99 1.40 -17.98
C GLY A 666 -56.60 2.00 -18.28
N ASP A 667 -55.69 1.39 -19.05
CA ASP A 667 -55.67 1.09 -20.50
C ASP A 667 -55.44 2.33 -21.38
N GLU A 668 -54.24 2.46 -21.97
CA GLU A 668 -54.03 2.54 -23.43
C GLU A 668 -52.53 2.57 -23.85
N LYS A 669 -52.25 2.10 -25.08
CA LYS A 669 -50.98 2.14 -25.84
C LYS A 669 -51.37 2.12 -27.32
N PRO A 670 -50.70 2.87 -28.23
CA PRO A 670 -49.60 2.30 -29.04
C PRO A 670 -48.48 3.37 -29.31
N SER A 671 -47.57 3.36 -30.32
CA SER A 671 -47.48 2.58 -31.57
C SER A 671 -46.08 2.66 -32.25
N TYR A 672 -45.64 1.57 -32.91
CA TYR A 672 -44.68 1.42 -34.06
C TYR A 672 -43.31 2.16 -34.06
N GLY A 673 -42.26 1.71 -34.77
CA GLY A 673 -41.97 0.48 -35.54
C GLY A 673 -40.43 0.30 -35.63
N THR A 674 -39.85 -0.91 -35.73
CA THR A 674 -39.62 -1.74 -36.94
C THR A 674 -38.73 -1.02 -38.00
N ASP A 675 -37.78 -1.65 -38.72
CA ASP A 675 -37.60 -3.05 -39.15
C ASP A 675 -36.11 -3.47 -39.32
N GLU A 676 -35.85 -4.80 -39.33
CA GLU A 676 -34.78 -5.53 -40.06
C GLU A 676 -33.28 -5.12 -39.84
N HIS A 677 -32.21 -5.91 -40.08
CA HIS A 677 -31.92 -7.26 -40.61
C HIS A 677 -30.47 -7.62 -40.11
N ASN A 678 -29.92 -8.85 -40.04
CA ASN A 678 -30.42 -10.21 -40.32
C ASN A 678 -29.49 -11.31 -39.68
N LEU A 679 -29.65 -12.57 -40.12
CA LEU A 679 -28.69 -13.72 -40.25
C LEU A 679 -27.17 -13.45 -40.03
N GLN A 680 -26.27 -14.35 -39.57
CA GLN A 680 -26.21 -15.79 -39.19
C GLN A 680 -24.73 -16.08 -38.72
N SER A 681 -24.28 -17.20 -38.11
CA SER A 681 -24.89 -18.39 -37.47
C SER A 681 -23.84 -19.26 -36.76
N ASN A 682 -24.28 -20.09 -35.81
CA ASN A 682 -23.72 -21.40 -35.39
C ASN A 682 -22.39 -21.42 -34.60
N ASN A 683 -22.19 -22.23 -33.54
CA ASN A 683 -22.47 -23.67 -33.26
C ASN A 683 -21.49 -24.66 -33.94
N PRO A 684 -21.22 -25.88 -33.38
CA PRO A 684 -21.59 -26.41 -32.05
C PRO A 684 -20.49 -27.23 -31.29
N HIS A 685 -20.85 -27.58 -30.04
CA HIS A 685 -20.56 -28.79 -29.24
C HIS A 685 -19.74 -30.01 -29.76
N TYR A 686 -19.22 -30.77 -28.76
CA TYR A 686 -19.30 -32.26 -28.59
C TYR A 686 -18.27 -33.17 -29.34
N GLN A 687 -17.88 -34.38 -28.86
CA GLN A 687 -18.11 -35.11 -27.57
C GLN A 687 -17.16 -36.36 -27.43
N THR A 688 -17.13 -37.01 -26.25
CA THR A 688 -16.97 -38.49 -26.00
C THR A 688 -15.64 -39.22 -26.37
N SER A 689 -15.21 -40.33 -25.72
CA SER A 689 -15.64 -41.08 -24.49
C SER A 689 -14.77 -42.32 -24.17
N GLN A 690 -14.74 -42.76 -22.88
CA GLN A 690 -14.54 -44.17 -22.39
C GLN A 690 -13.15 -44.84 -22.67
N GLU A 691 -12.63 -45.90 -22.02
CA GLU A 691 -12.83 -46.71 -20.78
C GLU A 691 -11.53 -47.57 -20.55
N GLN A 692 -11.24 -48.41 -19.52
CA GLN A 692 -11.94 -48.99 -18.35
C GLN A 692 -10.93 -49.38 -17.22
N HIS A 693 -11.39 -50.04 -16.15
CA HIS A 693 -10.62 -50.77 -15.09
C HIS A 693 -10.42 -52.28 -15.46
N PRO A 694 -9.90 -53.25 -14.63
CA PRO A 694 -9.54 -53.25 -13.18
C PRO A 694 -8.28 -54.06 -12.71
N THR A 695 -8.13 -54.20 -11.37
CA THR A 695 -7.48 -55.26 -10.54
C THR A 695 -6.20 -54.92 -9.73
N ALA A 696 -6.03 -55.64 -8.60
CA ALA A 696 -5.00 -55.55 -7.54
C ALA A 696 -4.44 -56.99 -7.25
N PRO A 697 -3.65 -57.38 -6.20
CA PRO A 697 -3.51 -56.81 -4.82
C PRO A 697 -2.14 -56.94 -4.05
N THR A 698 -2.05 -56.36 -2.83
CA THR A 698 -1.21 -56.81 -1.62
C THR A 698 0.35 -56.81 -1.73
N GLU A 699 1.21 -56.77 -0.68
CA GLU A 699 1.11 -56.60 0.81
C GLU A 699 2.49 -56.20 1.46
N LYS A 700 2.49 -55.46 2.60
CA LYS A 700 3.48 -55.43 3.75
C LYS A 700 4.99 -55.14 3.46
N TYR A 701 5.88 -54.73 4.39
CA TYR A 701 5.94 -54.64 5.87
C TYR A 701 6.87 -53.48 6.36
N GLN A 702 7.13 -53.33 7.67
CA GLN A 702 7.89 -52.22 8.32
C GLN A 702 9.37 -52.52 8.69
N ALA A 703 10.09 -51.46 9.09
CA ALA A 703 11.51 -51.42 9.48
C ALA A 703 11.83 -51.89 10.92
N PRO A 704 13.13 -51.96 11.29
CA PRO A 704 13.59 -51.63 12.65
C PRO A 704 14.85 -50.67 12.59
N PRO A 705 15.74 -50.47 13.60
CA PRO A 705 16.09 -49.11 14.06
C PRO A 705 17.61 -48.77 14.07
N GLY A 706 17.99 -47.58 14.58
CA GLY A 706 19.39 -47.22 14.92
C GLY A 706 19.95 -47.98 16.15
N PRO A 707 21.22 -47.75 16.59
CA PRO A 707 21.75 -46.42 16.97
C PRO A 707 23.24 -46.18 16.53
N PRO A 708 24.22 -45.56 17.27
CA PRO A 708 24.91 -44.37 16.73
C PRO A 708 26.50 -44.46 16.79
N PRO A 709 27.35 -43.45 17.15
CA PRO A 709 28.53 -43.10 16.32
C PRO A 709 29.93 -43.15 17.00
N ASN A 710 31.01 -43.00 16.22
CA ASN A 710 32.41 -42.68 16.63
C ASN A 710 33.34 -42.62 15.40
N GLN A 711 34.59 -42.13 15.41
CA GLN A 711 35.24 -40.95 16.05
C GLN A 711 36.70 -40.84 15.54
N VAL A 712 37.22 -39.65 15.22
CA VAL A 712 38.68 -39.39 15.08
C VAL A 712 39.04 -37.99 15.59
N SER A 713 39.73 -37.98 16.74
CA SER A 713 40.89 -37.16 17.20
C SER A 713 41.23 -35.79 16.55
N SER A 714 41.80 -34.80 17.25
CA SER A 714 42.95 -34.87 18.16
C SER A 714 42.85 -34.07 19.50
N SER A 715 43.89 -34.16 20.34
CA SER A 715 43.85 -33.89 21.79
C SER A 715 44.84 -32.85 22.34
N SER A 716 44.56 -32.32 23.53
CA SER A 716 45.58 -32.06 24.59
C SER A 716 44.98 -32.24 26.01
N LYS A 717 45.81 -32.36 27.05
CA LYS A 717 45.45 -32.92 28.38
C LYS A 717 45.55 -31.94 29.56
N SER A 718 44.80 -32.22 30.64
CA SER A 718 45.30 -32.26 32.03
C SER A 718 44.41 -33.15 32.94
N GLU A 719 44.90 -33.58 34.11
CA GLU A 719 44.33 -34.69 34.90
C GLU A 719 44.09 -34.31 36.38
N TYR A 720 42.98 -34.77 37.00
CA TYR A 720 42.93 -35.18 38.42
C TYR A 720 41.72 -36.10 38.72
N SER A 721 41.71 -36.79 39.88
CA SER A 721 40.80 -37.91 40.19
C SER A 721 39.98 -37.77 41.49
N ALA A 722 38.93 -38.59 41.62
CA ALA A 722 37.93 -38.61 42.71
C ALA A 722 38.37 -39.40 43.98
N PRO A 723 37.54 -39.42 45.06
CA PRO A 723 37.05 -40.70 45.62
C PRO A 723 35.52 -40.64 46.00
N PRO A 724 34.91 -41.42 46.95
CA PRO A 724 33.76 -42.30 46.62
C PRO A 724 32.49 -42.16 47.52
N GLY A 725 31.48 -43.05 47.33
CA GLY A 725 30.29 -43.22 48.21
C GLY A 725 30.52 -44.14 49.44
N PRO A 726 29.52 -44.87 50.02
CA PRO A 726 28.18 -45.22 49.47
C PRO A 726 26.99 -45.14 50.53
N PRO A 727 26.07 -46.12 50.83
CA PRO A 727 24.61 -45.84 51.06
C PRO A 727 24.04 -46.58 52.33
N PRO A 728 22.87 -47.30 52.39
CA PRO A 728 21.51 -47.16 51.79
C PRO A 728 20.33 -47.26 52.82
N SER A 729 19.07 -47.22 52.34
CA SER A 729 17.88 -47.82 53.01
C SER A 729 16.71 -48.11 52.04
N HIS A 730 15.45 -48.11 52.50
CA HIS A 730 14.45 -49.19 52.29
C HIS A 730 12.97 -48.70 52.32
N GLU A 731 11.90 -49.45 52.01
CA GLU A 731 11.69 -50.89 51.73
C GLU A 731 10.66 -51.12 50.58
N SER A 732 9.84 -52.20 50.53
CA SER A 732 8.98 -52.54 49.36
C SER A 732 7.81 -53.52 49.60
N SER A 733 6.80 -53.54 48.70
CA SER A 733 5.86 -54.65 48.32
C SER A 733 4.55 -54.08 47.69
N SER A 734 3.70 -54.77 46.91
CA SER A 734 3.83 -55.89 45.93
C SER A 734 2.55 -55.93 45.02
N SER A 735 2.42 -56.84 44.04
CA SER A 735 1.46 -56.74 42.91
C SER A 735 0.63 -58.02 42.58
N TYR A 736 -0.50 -57.88 41.84
CA TYR A 736 -1.15 -58.96 41.02
C TYR A 736 -2.11 -58.42 39.92
N ALA A 737 -2.71 -59.28 39.06
CA ALA A 737 -3.16 -58.92 37.68
C ALA A 737 -4.64 -59.28 37.25
N ALA A 738 -4.97 -59.05 35.96
CA ALA A 738 -6.30 -59.15 35.27
C ALA A 738 -6.66 -60.59 34.77
N PRO A 739 -7.74 -60.91 33.97
CA PRO A 739 -8.33 -60.30 32.73
C PRO A 739 -9.91 -60.19 32.81
N PRO A 740 -10.83 -60.37 31.79
CA PRO A 740 -10.81 -60.48 30.31
C PRO A 740 -11.93 -59.70 29.52
N GLY A 741 -12.25 -60.11 28.26
CA GLY A 741 -13.44 -59.79 27.42
C GLY A 741 -13.73 -60.97 26.44
N PRO A 742 -14.47 -60.88 25.28
CA PRO A 742 -15.41 -59.90 24.70
C PRO A 742 -16.87 -60.46 24.80
N PRO A 743 -17.76 -60.79 23.78
CA PRO A 743 -18.01 -60.50 22.33
C PRO A 743 -19.35 -59.67 22.15
N PRO A 744 -20.30 -59.77 21.15
CA PRO A 744 -20.41 -60.42 19.82
C PRO A 744 -20.94 -59.50 18.65
N LYS A 745 -22.05 -59.84 17.92
CA LYS A 745 -22.61 -59.21 16.69
C LYS A 745 -24.11 -59.56 16.46
N GLN A 746 -24.85 -58.78 15.63
CA GLN A 746 -25.95 -59.16 14.66
C GLN A 746 -26.86 -57.93 14.35
N GLN A 747 -27.74 -57.87 13.33
CA GLN A 747 -27.65 -58.22 11.89
C GLN A 747 -28.83 -57.54 11.13
N SER A 748 -28.68 -57.36 9.81
CA SER A 748 -29.58 -56.73 8.81
C SER A 748 -31.11 -56.93 8.91
N SER A 749 -31.87 -55.90 8.50
CA SER A 749 -33.10 -56.04 7.69
C SER A 749 -33.27 -54.83 6.76
N GLY A 750 -33.94 -54.99 5.61
CA GLY A 750 -34.20 -53.90 4.66
C GLY A 750 -35.19 -54.30 3.56
N TYR A 751 -35.77 -53.32 2.87
CA TYR A 751 -36.64 -53.50 1.70
C TYR A 751 -36.61 -52.22 0.83
N GLY A 752 -36.67 -52.36 -0.50
CA GLY A 752 -36.63 -51.23 -1.44
C GLY A 752 -38.02 -50.74 -1.90
N PRO A 753 -38.14 -49.50 -2.40
CA PRO A 753 -39.40 -48.95 -2.93
C PRO A 753 -39.75 -49.51 -4.33
N PRO A 754 -41.05 -49.67 -4.66
CA PRO A 754 -41.53 -50.17 -5.95
C PRO A 754 -41.68 -49.08 -7.03
N ALA A 755 -42.06 -49.49 -8.24
CA ALA A 755 -42.27 -48.63 -9.41
C ALA A 755 -43.50 -47.70 -9.30
N GLY A 756 -43.51 -46.61 -10.10
CA GLY A 756 -44.62 -45.65 -10.25
C GLY A 756 -45.76 -46.16 -11.17
N PRO A 757 -46.58 -45.27 -11.80
CA PRO A 757 -46.43 -43.82 -11.99
C PRO A 757 -47.67 -42.97 -11.58
N PRO A 758 -47.65 -41.65 -11.83
CA PRO A 758 -48.84 -40.95 -12.34
C PRO A 758 -48.57 -40.07 -13.59
N PRO A 759 -49.56 -39.83 -14.48
CA PRO A 759 -49.34 -39.14 -15.76
C PRO A 759 -49.67 -37.62 -15.78
N SER A 760 -48.78 -36.85 -16.41
CA SER A 760 -48.98 -35.66 -17.28
C SER A 760 -50.09 -34.62 -17.00
N TYR A 761 -49.69 -33.33 -16.92
CA TYR A 761 -50.13 -32.23 -17.82
C TYR A 761 -49.00 -31.15 -17.88
N PRO A 762 -48.89 -30.28 -18.92
CA PRO A 762 -47.61 -29.64 -19.27
C PRO A 762 -47.49 -28.11 -19.03
N GLN A 763 -46.23 -27.69 -18.86
CA GLN A 763 -45.59 -26.40 -19.23
C GLN A 763 -46.19 -25.04 -18.78
N GLN A 764 -45.43 -24.33 -17.95
CA GLN A 764 -44.54 -23.24 -18.41
C GLN A 764 -43.36 -23.06 -17.42
N PRO A 765 -42.21 -22.49 -17.83
CA PRO A 765 -40.98 -22.50 -17.02
C PRO A 765 -41.00 -21.48 -15.87
N GLN A 766 -40.38 -21.82 -14.75
CA GLN A 766 -39.99 -20.86 -13.71
C GLN A 766 -38.59 -20.29 -14.00
N PRO A 767 -38.28 -19.06 -13.53
CA PRO A 767 -36.95 -18.47 -13.71
C PRO A 767 -35.89 -19.23 -12.88
N SER A 768 -34.86 -19.75 -13.57
CA SER A 768 -33.78 -20.53 -12.97
C SER A 768 -32.77 -19.66 -12.22
N TRP A 769 -33.09 -19.29 -10.98
CA TRP A 769 -32.10 -18.93 -9.97
C TRP A 769 -31.84 -20.15 -9.08
N ASP A 770 -31.17 -21.16 -9.63
CA ASP A 770 -30.53 -22.17 -8.79
C ASP A 770 -29.42 -21.49 -7.99
N PRO A 771 -29.39 -21.61 -6.65
CA PRO A 771 -28.21 -21.21 -5.89
C PRO A 771 -27.02 -22.10 -6.31
N PRO A 772 -25.77 -21.60 -6.23
CA PRO A 772 -24.60 -22.43 -6.55
C PRO A 772 -24.62 -23.71 -5.69
N PRO A 773 -24.22 -24.86 -6.26
CA PRO A 773 -24.32 -26.15 -5.58
C PRO A 773 -23.61 -26.10 -4.22
N TYR A 774 -24.27 -26.64 -3.20
CA TYR A 774 -23.81 -26.58 -1.82
C TYR A 774 -22.47 -27.31 -1.69
N HIS A 775 -21.38 -26.54 -1.57
CA HIS A 775 -20.05 -27.12 -1.43
C HIS A 775 -19.97 -27.85 -0.09
N ASP A 776 -19.80 -29.17 -0.11
CA ASP A 776 -19.69 -29.97 1.10
C ASP A 776 -18.32 -29.70 1.75
N TRP A 777 -18.33 -28.87 2.79
CA TRP A 777 -17.16 -28.49 3.58
C TRP A 777 -16.67 -29.61 4.52
N THR A 778 -17.28 -30.79 4.50
CA THR A 778 -16.71 -32.02 5.08
C THR A 778 -15.86 -32.80 4.07
N VAL A 779 -15.99 -32.53 2.78
CA VAL A 779 -15.11 -33.04 1.72
C VAL A 779 -13.98 -32.04 1.50
N ILE A 780 -12.90 -32.19 2.27
CA ILE A 780 -11.61 -31.57 1.93
C ILE A 780 -11.11 -32.26 0.65
N PRO A 781 -10.94 -31.55 -0.48
CA PRO A 781 -10.30 -32.15 -1.65
C PRO A 781 -8.86 -32.52 -1.29
N ASP A 782 -8.39 -33.67 -1.79
CA ASP A 782 -7.02 -34.14 -1.52
C ASP A 782 -6.02 -33.04 -1.90
N THR A 783 -5.24 -32.57 -0.93
CA THR A 783 -4.35 -31.43 -1.11
C THR A 783 -3.16 -31.74 -2.03
N SER A 784 -2.98 -33.01 -2.44
CA SER A 784 -2.09 -33.40 -3.54
C SER A 784 -2.65 -33.11 -4.94
N LEU A 785 -3.91 -32.67 -5.05
CA LEU A 785 -4.56 -32.18 -6.28
C LEU A 785 -4.58 -30.65 -6.38
N LEU A 786 -4.10 -29.94 -5.36
CA LEU A 786 -3.77 -28.51 -5.48
C LEU A 786 -2.44 -28.38 -6.24
N PRO A 787 -2.25 -27.32 -7.05
CA PRO A 787 -0.92 -27.02 -7.59
C PRO A 787 0.10 -26.84 -6.45
N PRO A 788 1.40 -27.13 -6.69
CA PRO A 788 2.43 -26.81 -5.72
C PRO A 788 2.39 -25.31 -5.40
N PRO A 789 2.67 -24.90 -4.15
CA PRO A 789 2.66 -23.48 -3.80
C PRO A 789 3.67 -22.71 -4.67
N PRO A 790 3.36 -21.45 -5.05
CA PRO A 790 4.18 -20.66 -5.95
C PRO A 790 5.62 -20.56 -5.44
N SER A 791 6.58 -20.69 -6.36
CA SER A 791 8.00 -20.46 -6.06
C SER A 791 8.18 -19.02 -5.57
N MET A 792 8.60 -18.83 -4.32
CA MET A 792 8.76 -17.49 -3.75
C MET A 792 9.92 -16.74 -4.43
N GLY A 793 9.56 -15.74 -5.24
CA GLY A 793 10.49 -14.81 -5.86
C GLY A 793 11.05 -13.79 -4.86
N TYR A 794 12.28 -13.38 -5.07
CA TYR A 794 12.97 -12.37 -4.27
C TYR A 794 12.78 -10.97 -4.86
N ASP A 795 12.77 -9.92 -4.01
CA ASP A 795 12.71 -8.53 -4.49
C ASP A 795 13.96 -8.11 -5.29
N SER A 796 15.08 -8.82 -5.10
CA SER A 796 16.36 -8.58 -5.78
C SER A 796 17.25 -9.83 -5.81
N SER A 797 18.09 -9.95 -6.83
CA SER A 797 19.22 -10.88 -6.89
C SER A 797 20.32 -10.46 -5.89
N PRO A 798 21.11 -11.40 -5.31
CA PRO A 798 22.31 -11.06 -4.55
C PRO A 798 23.48 -10.56 -5.43
N THR A 799 23.39 -10.68 -6.76
CA THR A 799 24.42 -10.30 -7.73
C THR A 799 23.89 -9.27 -8.73
N ALA A 800 23.78 -9.58 -10.03
CA ALA A 800 23.33 -8.61 -11.01
C ALA A 800 21.82 -8.40 -10.93
N ASN A 801 21.40 -7.13 -10.87
CA ASN A 801 20.00 -6.75 -10.94
C ASN A 801 19.78 -5.83 -12.13
N ALA A 802 18.68 -6.05 -12.82
CA ALA A 802 18.04 -5.02 -13.62
C ALA A 802 17.91 -3.72 -12.82
N SER A 803 18.17 -2.56 -13.42
CA SER A 803 17.62 -1.32 -12.85
C SER A 803 16.10 -1.32 -13.04
N ALA A 804 15.37 -0.69 -12.10
CA ALA A 804 13.93 -0.50 -12.23
C ALA A 804 13.58 0.22 -13.55
N GLU A 805 14.34 1.27 -13.88
CA GLU A 805 14.23 2.03 -15.14
C GLU A 805 14.34 1.12 -16.39
N GLU A 806 15.24 0.12 -16.41
CA GLU A 806 15.34 -0.81 -17.54
C GLU A 806 14.27 -1.92 -17.53
N GLY A 807 13.73 -2.27 -16.36
CA GLY A 807 12.53 -3.08 -16.21
C GLY A 807 11.29 -2.38 -16.76
N ASP A 808 11.00 -1.16 -16.31
CA ASP A 808 9.86 -0.38 -16.80
C ASP A 808 10.00 -0.01 -18.28
N ARG A 809 11.21 0.27 -18.77
CA ARG A 809 11.48 0.43 -20.21
C ARG A 809 11.17 -0.85 -20.99
N ALA A 810 11.48 -2.02 -20.43
CA ALA A 810 11.17 -3.31 -21.04
C ALA A 810 9.67 -3.58 -21.04
N LEU A 811 8.98 -3.43 -19.90
CA LEU A 811 7.53 -3.59 -19.77
C LEU A 811 6.77 -2.63 -20.71
N ALA A 812 7.19 -1.36 -20.79
CA ALA A 812 6.62 -0.38 -21.71
C ALA A 812 6.91 -0.69 -23.19
N TRP A 813 8.03 -1.35 -23.52
CA TRP A 813 8.26 -1.88 -24.86
C TRP A 813 7.39 -3.12 -25.13
N THR A 814 7.27 -3.99 -24.14
CA THR A 814 6.53 -5.26 -24.14
C THR A 814 5.03 -5.05 -24.35
N ASN A 815 4.45 -4.02 -23.73
CA ASN A 815 3.06 -3.59 -23.94
C ASN A 815 2.81 -2.98 -25.35
N ARG A 816 3.83 -2.42 -26.00
CA ARG A 816 3.70 -1.80 -27.35
C ARG A 816 3.89 -2.78 -28.51
N HIS A 817 4.52 -3.93 -28.27
CA HIS A 817 4.84 -4.93 -29.30
C HIS A 817 4.22 -6.29 -28.93
N PRO A 818 2.94 -6.55 -29.26
CA PRO A 818 2.30 -7.83 -28.90
C PRO A 818 3.04 -9.04 -29.50
N LEU A 819 2.92 -10.19 -28.84
CA LEU A 819 3.54 -11.46 -29.26
C LEU A 819 3.19 -11.80 -30.71
N TRP A 820 4.18 -12.31 -31.45
CA TRP A 820 3.96 -12.73 -32.82
C TRP A 820 3.01 -13.95 -32.84
N PRO A 821 2.00 -13.97 -33.74
CA PRO A 821 1.23 -15.17 -33.95
C PRO A 821 2.15 -16.29 -34.48
N PRO A 822 1.87 -17.56 -34.17
CA PRO A 822 2.66 -18.69 -34.68
C PRO A 822 2.83 -18.65 -36.20
N GLN A 823 4.01 -19.01 -36.68
CA GLN A 823 4.37 -18.90 -38.08
C GLN A 823 4.23 -20.26 -38.79
N ASN A 824 3.52 -20.27 -39.92
CA ASN A 824 3.42 -21.45 -40.77
C ASN A 824 4.73 -21.65 -41.55
N LEU A 825 5.71 -22.29 -40.90
CA LEU A 825 7.04 -22.54 -41.46
C LEU A 825 6.98 -23.46 -42.69
N GLN A 826 7.85 -23.19 -43.68
CA GLN A 826 8.01 -24.08 -44.82
C GLN A 826 8.63 -25.42 -44.37
N PRO A 827 8.30 -26.56 -45.02
CA PRO A 827 8.84 -27.87 -44.62
C PRO A 827 10.38 -27.94 -44.63
N SER A 828 11.04 -27.21 -45.53
CA SER A 828 12.51 -27.06 -45.57
C SER A 828 13.06 -26.28 -44.39
N THR A 829 12.34 -25.24 -43.91
CA THR A 829 12.69 -24.48 -42.71
C THR A 829 12.50 -25.32 -41.45
N HIS A 830 11.42 -26.11 -41.37
CA HIS A 830 11.21 -27.05 -40.26
C HIS A 830 12.30 -28.13 -40.23
N ALA A 831 12.67 -28.68 -41.39
CA ALA A 831 13.80 -29.61 -41.49
C ALA A 831 15.13 -28.98 -41.04
N ALA A 832 15.39 -27.71 -41.35
CA ALA A 832 16.58 -27.00 -40.87
C ALA A 832 16.60 -26.90 -39.33
N ILE A 833 15.44 -26.63 -38.71
CA ILE A 833 15.28 -26.58 -37.24
C ILE A 833 15.56 -27.94 -36.60
N GLN A 834 14.98 -29.03 -37.10
CA GLN A 834 15.24 -30.37 -36.53
C GLN A 834 16.71 -30.81 -36.72
N ASN A 835 17.40 -30.29 -37.74
CA ASN A 835 18.85 -30.48 -37.96
C ASN A 835 19.72 -29.43 -37.23
N GLY A 836 19.18 -28.69 -36.25
CA GLY A 836 19.92 -27.74 -35.42
C GLY A 836 20.56 -26.58 -36.18
N GLN A 837 20.09 -26.25 -37.40
CA GLN A 837 20.70 -25.27 -38.30
C GLN A 837 20.30 -23.83 -37.93
N LEU A 838 20.42 -23.50 -36.63
CA LEU A 838 20.06 -22.21 -36.06
C LEU A 838 21.26 -21.25 -36.12
N ALA A 839 20.98 -20.00 -36.49
CA ALA A 839 21.94 -18.91 -36.48
C ALA A 839 21.61 -17.90 -35.38
N LEU A 840 22.64 -17.35 -34.74
CA LEU A 840 22.49 -16.32 -33.71
C LEU A 840 22.31 -14.94 -34.36
N LEU A 841 21.32 -14.19 -33.91
CA LEU A 841 21.03 -12.82 -34.31
C LEU A 841 21.67 -11.85 -33.31
N LYS A 842 22.45 -10.89 -33.85
CA LYS A 842 23.11 -9.86 -33.04
C LYS A 842 22.10 -8.81 -32.57
N ALA A 843 21.83 -8.76 -31.27
CA ALA A 843 21.00 -7.72 -30.67
C ALA A 843 21.64 -6.32 -30.84
N PRO A 844 20.86 -5.22 -30.94
CA PRO A 844 21.42 -3.86 -31.06
C PRO A 844 22.32 -3.44 -29.88
N SER A 845 22.04 -3.96 -28.68
CA SER A 845 22.81 -3.73 -27.45
C SER A 845 24.08 -4.59 -27.32
N PHE A 846 24.20 -5.67 -28.10
CA PHE A 846 25.25 -6.67 -27.93
C PHE A 846 26.61 -6.19 -28.47
N ILE A 847 27.55 -5.94 -27.57
CA ILE A 847 28.93 -5.52 -27.89
C ILE A 847 29.86 -6.73 -27.81
N GLY A 848 30.01 -7.42 -28.94
CA GLY A 848 30.81 -8.63 -29.04
C GLY A 848 30.90 -9.25 -30.43
N ASP A 849 31.48 -10.45 -30.46
CA ASP A 849 31.68 -11.32 -31.62
C ASP A 849 30.81 -12.57 -31.53
N LEU A 850 30.17 -12.94 -32.64
CA LEU A 850 29.42 -14.19 -32.81
C LEU A 850 30.01 -14.94 -34.01
N LEU A 851 30.73 -16.03 -33.75
CA LEU A 851 31.56 -16.72 -34.74
C LEU A 851 31.01 -18.13 -34.99
N PRO A 852 30.37 -18.40 -36.16
CA PRO A 852 29.89 -19.74 -36.48
C PRO A 852 31.06 -20.70 -36.64
N GLN A 853 30.93 -21.91 -36.09
CA GLN A 853 31.95 -22.95 -36.19
C GLN A 853 31.66 -23.92 -37.36
N PRO A 854 32.61 -24.77 -37.77
CA PRO A 854 32.42 -25.67 -38.92
C PRO A 854 31.33 -26.74 -38.75
N GLN A 855 30.76 -26.89 -37.56
CA GLN A 855 29.64 -27.80 -37.28
C GLN A 855 28.34 -27.01 -37.23
N ALA A 856 27.29 -27.50 -37.90
CA ALA A 856 25.97 -26.86 -37.89
C ALA A 856 25.45 -26.68 -36.44
N GLY A 857 24.87 -25.52 -36.14
CA GLY A 857 24.36 -25.19 -34.82
C GLY A 857 25.41 -24.92 -33.73
N HIS A 858 26.71 -24.86 -34.08
CA HIS A 858 27.79 -24.54 -33.15
C HIS A 858 28.24 -23.09 -33.34
N TRP A 859 28.15 -22.28 -32.30
CA TRP A 859 28.58 -20.87 -32.31
C TRP A 859 29.55 -20.58 -31.17
N ARG A 860 30.67 -19.90 -31.46
CA ARG A 860 31.56 -19.34 -30.45
C ARG A 860 31.24 -17.88 -30.22
N CYS A 861 31.01 -17.50 -28.97
CA CYS A 861 30.51 -16.19 -28.58
C CYS A 861 31.46 -15.52 -27.60
N ARG A 862 31.64 -14.20 -27.76
CA ARG A 862 32.51 -13.35 -26.94
C ARG A 862 31.88 -11.98 -26.77
N THR A 863 31.85 -11.45 -25.55
CA THR A 863 31.50 -10.05 -25.30
C THR A 863 32.72 -9.21 -24.93
N HIS A 864 32.57 -7.89 -25.07
CA HIS A 864 33.44 -6.90 -24.45
C HIS A 864 32.98 -6.63 -23.01
N ALA A 865 33.88 -6.24 -22.11
CA ALA A 865 33.56 -5.80 -20.73
C ALA A 865 32.74 -4.48 -20.64
N LYS A 866 32.13 -4.06 -21.75
CA LYS A 866 31.17 -2.94 -21.84
C LYS A 866 29.85 -3.39 -22.49
N CYS A 867 29.62 -4.69 -22.62
CA CYS A 867 28.35 -5.22 -23.09
C CYS A 867 27.32 -5.11 -21.97
N HIS A 868 26.37 -4.20 -22.14
CA HIS A 868 25.16 -4.13 -21.32
C HIS A 868 24.23 -5.30 -21.66
N ASP A 869 23.24 -5.52 -20.80
CA ASP A 869 22.26 -6.61 -20.87
C ASP A 869 21.74 -6.84 -22.28
N SER A 870 21.96 -8.04 -22.80
CA SER A 870 21.68 -8.37 -24.19
C SER A 870 21.21 -9.81 -24.34
N SER A 871 19.99 -10.02 -24.85
CA SER A 871 19.52 -11.33 -25.32
C SER A 871 19.88 -11.57 -26.78
N ILE A 872 20.82 -12.48 -27.01
CA ILE A 872 21.13 -13.04 -28.33
C ILE A 872 20.02 -14.06 -28.64
N LEU A 873 19.23 -13.81 -29.68
CA LEU A 873 18.15 -14.70 -30.12
C LEU A 873 18.58 -15.55 -31.31
N THR A 874 17.89 -16.65 -31.54
CA THR A 874 18.02 -17.48 -32.75
C THR A 874 17.19 -16.93 -33.91
N ASN A 875 17.60 -17.22 -35.15
CA ASN A 875 16.89 -16.79 -36.36
C ASN A 875 15.64 -17.62 -36.70
N LEU A 876 15.45 -18.76 -36.05
CA LEU A 876 14.36 -19.72 -36.22
C LEU A 876 14.01 -20.33 -34.85
N PRO A 877 12.75 -20.69 -34.59
CA PRO A 877 12.35 -21.30 -33.32
C PRO A 877 12.88 -22.73 -33.19
N MET A 878 12.91 -23.27 -31.96
CA MET A 878 13.07 -24.72 -31.73
C MET A 878 11.74 -25.46 -31.59
N TYR A 879 10.66 -24.74 -31.23
CA TYR A 879 9.29 -25.25 -31.19
C TYR A 879 8.42 -24.37 -32.06
N SER A 880 7.75 -24.95 -33.06
CA SER A 880 6.69 -24.27 -33.82
C SER A 880 5.33 -24.86 -33.46
N VAL A 881 4.33 -24.02 -33.17
CA VAL A 881 3.00 -24.48 -32.76
C VAL A 881 2.35 -25.34 -33.84
N PHE A 882 2.47 -24.95 -35.11
CA PHE A 882 1.83 -25.67 -36.22
C PHE A 882 2.48 -27.03 -36.52
N TRP A 883 3.78 -27.19 -36.26
CA TRP A 883 4.53 -28.41 -36.61
C TRP A 883 4.85 -29.32 -35.44
N ASP A 884 5.13 -28.77 -34.25
CA ASP A 884 5.68 -29.49 -33.10
C ASP A 884 4.72 -29.56 -31.90
N SER A 885 3.57 -28.86 -31.92
CA SER A 885 2.63 -28.89 -30.78
C SER A 885 2.10 -30.30 -30.48
N PRO A 886 2.13 -30.76 -29.22
CA PRO A 886 1.53 -32.04 -28.83
C PRO A 886 0.01 -32.10 -29.08
N LEU A 887 -0.70 -30.97 -29.09
CA LEU A 887 -2.13 -30.93 -29.42
C LEU A 887 -2.36 -31.37 -30.88
N ASN A 888 -1.48 -30.96 -31.80
CA ASN A 888 -1.55 -31.27 -33.23
C ASN A 888 -0.93 -32.64 -33.55
N THR A 889 0.19 -32.98 -32.92
CA THR A 889 1.00 -34.17 -33.24
C THR A 889 0.64 -35.41 -32.40
N GLN A 890 -0.07 -35.23 -31.29
CA GLN A 890 -0.37 -36.26 -30.27
C GLN A 890 0.89 -36.98 -29.75
N ARG A 891 2.00 -36.25 -29.68
CA ARG A 891 3.31 -36.71 -29.17
C ARG A 891 3.94 -35.61 -28.33
N SER A 892 4.62 -35.96 -27.25
CA SER A 892 5.42 -35.00 -26.49
C SER A 892 6.54 -34.44 -27.37
N LYS A 893 6.80 -33.13 -27.25
CA LYS A 893 7.94 -32.47 -27.89
C LYS A 893 8.86 -31.93 -26.80
N THR A 894 10.11 -32.36 -26.84
CA THR A 894 11.18 -31.71 -26.08
C THR A 894 11.97 -30.78 -27.00
N ILE A 895 12.30 -29.60 -26.50
CA ILE A 895 13.31 -28.68 -27.05
C ILE A 895 14.39 -28.49 -25.99
N TYR A 896 15.65 -28.36 -26.40
CA TYR A 896 16.81 -28.30 -25.50
C TYR A 896 18.02 -27.76 -26.25
N PHE A 897 18.92 -27.04 -25.57
CA PHE A 897 20.23 -26.67 -26.10
C PHE A 897 21.26 -26.50 -24.98
N GLU A 898 22.55 -26.54 -25.32
CA GLU A 898 23.66 -26.41 -24.37
C GLU A 898 24.52 -25.17 -24.64
N LEU A 899 25.11 -24.65 -23.58
CA LEU A 899 26.09 -23.57 -23.56
C LEU A 899 27.27 -24.00 -22.71
N LYS A 900 28.49 -23.91 -23.26
CA LYS A 900 29.74 -24.20 -22.57
C LYS A 900 30.44 -22.90 -22.17
N VAL A 901 30.55 -22.67 -20.88
CA VAL A 901 31.21 -21.50 -20.28
C VAL A 901 32.72 -21.66 -20.39
N ILE A 902 33.40 -20.65 -20.92
CA ILE A 902 34.86 -20.66 -21.15
C ILE A 902 35.55 -19.61 -20.29
N GLY A 903 34.91 -18.46 -20.07
CA GLY A 903 35.39 -17.41 -19.17
C GLY A 903 34.26 -16.47 -18.76
N ILE A 904 34.31 -16.01 -17.51
CA ILE A 904 33.43 -14.98 -16.93
C ILE A 904 34.35 -14.02 -16.17
N GLY A 905 34.27 -12.73 -16.48
CA GLY A 905 35.19 -11.71 -15.98
C GLY A 905 36.56 -11.75 -16.68
N ARG A 906 37.19 -10.59 -16.88
CA ARG A 906 38.51 -10.48 -17.59
C ARG A 906 39.72 -10.39 -16.66
N GLY A 907 39.58 -10.81 -15.41
CA GLY A 907 40.71 -11.07 -14.50
C GLY A 907 41.44 -9.83 -13.97
N GLY A 908 40.83 -8.64 -14.03
CA GLY A 908 41.33 -7.45 -13.35
C GLY A 908 40.95 -7.41 -11.87
N PHE A 909 41.84 -6.90 -11.02
CA PHE A 909 41.61 -6.74 -9.58
C PHE A 909 40.91 -5.40 -9.27
N SER A 910 39.66 -5.23 -9.69
CA SER A 910 38.82 -4.09 -9.28
C SER A 910 37.38 -4.56 -9.03
N LEU A 911 36.70 -3.98 -8.02
CA LEU A 911 35.31 -4.36 -7.70
C LEU A 911 34.34 -4.07 -8.87
N SER A 912 34.68 -3.11 -9.73
CA SER A 912 33.93 -2.76 -10.95
C SER A 912 34.05 -3.74 -12.12
N GLU A 913 34.82 -4.83 -11.98
CA GLU A 913 34.87 -5.94 -12.97
C GLU A 913 34.11 -7.21 -12.50
N ALA A 914 33.38 -7.14 -11.38
CA ALA A 914 32.62 -8.26 -10.84
C ALA A 914 31.37 -8.61 -11.67
N ASP A 915 30.75 -7.62 -12.30
CA ASP A 915 29.44 -7.76 -12.95
C ASP A 915 29.59 -8.28 -14.39
N ALA A 916 29.74 -9.61 -14.51
CA ALA A 916 29.70 -10.32 -15.79
C ALA A 916 28.97 -11.65 -15.64
N GLY A 917 28.07 -11.96 -16.58
CA GLY A 917 27.21 -13.14 -16.48
C GLY A 917 26.63 -13.61 -17.81
N ILE A 918 26.08 -14.82 -17.76
CA ILE A 918 25.45 -15.53 -18.88
C ILE A 918 24.13 -16.10 -18.37
N ALA A 919 23.03 -15.83 -19.05
CA ALA A 919 21.73 -16.44 -18.79
C ALA A 919 21.31 -17.31 -19.98
N ILE A 920 20.70 -18.46 -19.71
CA ILE A 920 20.27 -19.43 -20.73
C ILE A 920 18.75 -19.64 -20.62
N GLY A 921 18.02 -19.50 -21.73
CA GLY A 921 16.55 -19.48 -21.68
C GLY A 921 15.83 -19.62 -23.03
N PHE A 922 14.53 -19.41 -22.98
CA PHE A 922 13.62 -19.41 -24.13
C PHE A 922 12.69 -18.18 -24.08
N VAL A 923 12.35 -17.64 -25.25
CA VAL A 923 11.42 -16.51 -25.40
C VAL A 923 10.40 -16.78 -26.51
N ALA A 924 9.21 -16.21 -26.38
CA ALA A 924 8.33 -15.94 -27.52
C ALA A 924 8.58 -14.49 -28.03
N PRO A 925 8.92 -14.29 -29.30
CA PRO A 925 9.12 -12.95 -29.85
C PRO A 925 7.79 -12.19 -30.08
N PRO A 926 7.82 -10.85 -30.13
CA PRO A 926 9.00 -10.00 -30.01
C PRO A 926 9.35 -9.77 -28.52
N TYR A 927 10.64 -9.88 -28.23
CA TYR A 927 11.22 -9.78 -26.88
C TYR A 927 12.18 -8.57 -26.81
N PRO A 928 12.22 -7.79 -25.71
CA PRO A 928 13.13 -6.66 -25.59
C PRO A 928 14.57 -7.18 -25.46
N THR A 929 15.32 -7.19 -26.55
CA THR A 929 16.67 -7.81 -26.60
C THR A 929 17.73 -7.08 -25.76
N PHE A 930 17.37 -5.99 -25.08
CA PHE A 930 18.18 -5.30 -24.07
C PHE A 930 17.94 -5.82 -22.64
N ARG A 931 17.33 -7.01 -22.50
CA ARG A 931 17.04 -7.70 -21.24
C ARG A 931 17.57 -9.13 -21.32
N LEU A 932 17.93 -9.72 -20.19
CA LEU A 932 18.21 -11.16 -20.09
C LEU A 932 16.88 -11.96 -20.21
N PRO A 933 16.90 -13.24 -20.62
CA PRO A 933 15.69 -14.06 -20.72
C PRO A 933 15.14 -14.41 -19.32
N GLY A 934 13.82 -14.41 -19.18
CA GLY A 934 13.11 -14.69 -17.93
C GLY A 934 12.59 -13.45 -17.19
N TRP A 935 13.11 -12.25 -17.51
CA TRP A 935 12.72 -10.99 -16.87
C TRP A 935 11.41 -10.37 -17.35
N GLU A 936 10.84 -10.87 -18.45
CA GLU A 936 9.69 -10.25 -19.12
C GLU A 936 8.69 -11.27 -19.64
N ARG A 937 7.48 -10.79 -20.00
CA ARG A 937 6.37 -11.64 -20.45
C ARG A 937 6.81 -12.63 -21.55
N ALA A 938 6.29 -13.84 -21.49
CA ALA A 938 6.58 -14.92 -22.41
C ALA A 938 8.07 -15.30 -22.53
N SER A 939 8.83 -15.17 -21.42
CA SER A 939 10.20 -15.66 -21.33
C SER A 939 10.48 -16.43 -20.05
N LEU A 940 11.40 -17.39 -20.15
CA LEU A 940 12.00 -18.07 -19.01
C LEU A 940 13.51 -18.19 -19.19
N GLY A 941 14.25 -18.25 -18.09
CA GLY A 941 15.70 -18.43 -18.10
C GLY A 941 16.29 -18.80 -16.74
N VAL A 942 17.52 -19.29 -16.78
CA VAL A 942 18.38 -19.49 -15.59
C VAL A 942 19.59 -18.58 -15.74
N HIS A 943 19.86 -17.76 -14.73
CA HIS A 943 20.94 -16.76 -14.75
C HIS A 943 22.18 -17.32 -14.07
N GLY A 944 23.35 -16.97 -14.61
CA GLY A 944 24.61 -17.65 -14.30
C GLY A 944 25.45 -17.01 -13.21
N ASP A 945 25.13 -15.81 -12.77
CA ASP A 945 25.83 -15.09 -11.71
C ASP A 945 25.33 -15.47 -10.29
N ASP A 946 24.03 -15.68 -10.12
CA ASP A 946 23.43 -16.23 -8.89
C ASP A 946 23.12 -17.74 -8.99
N GLY A 947 22.61 -18.20 -10.13
CA GLY A 947 22.03 -19.54 -10.32
C GLY A 947 20.50 -19.58 -10.17
N ARG A 948 19.80 -18.45 -10.24
CA ARG A 948 18.34 -18.37 -10.06
C ARG A 948 17.56 -18.65 -11.34
N LYS A 949 16.32 -19.12 -11.19
CA LYS A 949 15.33 -19.18 -12.28
C LYS A 949 14.51 -17.89 -12.32
N TYR A 950 14.16 -17.47 -13.53
CA TYR A 950 13.33 -16.30 -13.81
C TYR A 950 12.27 -16.69 -14.84
N VAL A 951 11.00 -16.38 -14.58
CA VAL A 951 9.85 -16.70 -15.45
C VAL A 951 8.87 -15.53 -15.38
N ASN A 952 8.86 -14.67 -16.40
CA ASN A 952 8.16 -13.37 -16.37
C ASN A 952 8.37 -12.58 -15.05
N ASP A 953 9.60 -12.63 -14.52
CA ASP A 953 9.96 -12.06 -13.22
C ASP A 953 11.04 -10.99 -13.40
N ALA A 954 10.62 -9.72 -13.39
CA ALA A 954 11.51 -8.57 -13.54
C ALA A 954 12.35 -8.25 -12.28
N TRP A 955 12.18 -9.01 -11.20
CA TRP A 955 12.78 -8.77 -9.89
C TRP A 955 14.02 -9.67 -9.69
N GLY A 956 14.10 -10.37 -8.55
CA GLY A 956 15.26 -11.11 -8.09
C GLY A 956 15.25 -12.61 -8.37
N GLY A 957 14.27 -13.15 -9.09
CA GLY A 957 14.19 -14.57 -9.43
C GLY A 957 13.84 -15.46 -8.23
N SER A 958 13.87 -16.77 -8.44
CA SER A 958 13.78 -17.79 -7.39
C SER A 958 15.07 -18.62 -7.31
N ASP A 959 15.51 -18.94 -6.09
CA ASP A 959 16.62 -19.88 -5.83
C ASP A 959 16.38 -21.23 -6.55
N PHE A 960 17.37 -21.75 -7.28
CA PHE A 960 17.18 -22.91 -8.17
C PHE A 960 18.42 -23.79 -8.38
N THR A 961 19.54 -23.20 -8.81
CA THR A 961 20.85 -23.88 -8.99
C THR A 961 21.96 -22.99 -8.40
N THR A 962 23.22 -23.22 -8.76
CA THR A 962 24.37 -22.40 -8.35
C THR A 962 24.96 -21.63 -9.53
N ALA A 963 25.65 -20.52 -9.26
CA ALA A 963 26.38 -19.75 -10.27
C ALA A 963 27.23 -20.63 -11.22
N PHE A 964 27.25 -20.25 -12.50
CA PHE A 964 27.95 -20.93 -13.58
C PHE A 964 29.46 -20.64 -13.50
N LYS A 965 30.30 -21.63 -13.82
CA LYS A 965 31.76 -21.52 -13.68
C LYS A 965 32.49 -21.81 -15.00
N PRO A 966 33.63 -21.16 -15.30
CA PRO A 966 34.47 -21.52 -16.43
C PRO A 966 34.79 -23.02 -16.45
N GLY A 967 34.41 -23.69 -17.54
CA GLY A 967 34.47 -25.15 -17.68
C GLY A 967 33.11 -25.85 -17.63
N ASP A 968 32.09 -25.27 -17.00
CA ASP A 968 30.72 -25.82 -16.99
C ASP A 968 30.14 -25.87 -18.41
N THR A 969 29.42 -26.94 -18.70
CA THR A 969 28.49 -27.04 -19.83
C THR A 969 27.09 -27.13 -19.26
N VAL A 970 26.36 -26.02 -19.34
CA VAL A 970 24.97 -25.88 -18.86
C VAL A 970 24.00 -26.07 -20.02
N GLY A 971 22.76 -26.44 -19.72
CA GLY A 971 21.72 -26.60 -20.74
C GLY A 971 20.35 -26.37 -20.15
N ILE A 972 19.41 -25.95 -21.00
CA ILE A 972 18.01 -25.75 -20.62
C ILE A 972 17.10 -26.36 -21.69
N GLY A 973 16.00 -26.97 -21.25
CA GLY A 973 15.01 -27.56 -22.12
C GLY A 973 13.60 -27.44 -21.60
N ILE A 974 12.65 -27.63 -22.50
CA ILE A 974 11.21 -27.60 -22.24
C ILE A 974 10.61 -28.84 -22.90
N THR A 975 9.90 -29.66 -22.13
CA THR A 975 9.12 -30.80 -22.61
C THR A 975 7.64 -30.47 -22.54
N LEU A 976 7.04 -30.21 -23.70
CA LEU A 976 5.60 -30.01 -23.84
C LEU A 976 4.92 -31.37 -24.09
N SER A 977 3.81 -31.64 -23.42
CA SER A 977 3.02 -32.86 -23.61
C SER A 977 1.52 -32.64 -23.38
N VAL A 978 0.68 -33.53 -23.94
CA VAL A 978 -0.78 -33.47 -23.76
C VAL A 978 -1.11 -33.74 -22.28
N PRO A 979 -2.00 -32.97 -21.63
CA PRO A 979 -2.20 -33.06 -20.18
C PRO A 979 -2.57 -34.43 -19.65
N ARG A 980 -1.84 -34.88 -18.63
CA ARG A 980 -2.10 -36.18 -17.97
C ARG A 980 -3.31 -36.15 -17.05
N ASN A 981 -3.53 -35.02 -16.37
CA ASN A 981 -4.64 -34.78 -15.46
C ASN A 981 -5.12 -33.32 -15.62
N PRO A 982 -6.07 -33.01 -16.53
CA PRO A 982 -6.55 -31.64 -16.70
C PRO A 982 -7.32 -31.15 -15.45
N PRO A 983 -7.03 -29.94 -14.93
CA PRO A 983 -7.72 -29.42 -13.74
C PRO A 983 -9.23 -29.24 -13.96
N SER A 984 -9.99 -29.43 -12.88
CA SER A 984 -11.46 -29.49 -12.90
C SER A 984 -12.17 -28.15 -12.68
N TYR A 985 -11.43 -27.12 -12.24
CA TYR A 985 -12.00 -25.83 -11.82
C TYR A 985 -12.19 -24.81 -12.95
N GLU A 986 -11.47 -24.91 -14.07
CA GLU A 986 -11.65 -24.04 -15.24
C GLU A 986 -12.32 -24.76 -16.42
N GLN A 987 -13.65 -24.88 -16.36
CA GLN A 987 -14.46 -25.52 -17.41
C GLN A 987 -14.39 -24.83 -18.79
N SER A 988 -13.84 -23.62 -18.86
CA SER A 988 -13.62 -22.85 -20.10
C SER A 988 -12.30 -23.16 -20.83
N GLN A 989 -11.30 -23.73 -20.15
CA GLN A 989 -9.94 -23.97 -20.71
C GLN A 989 -9.60 -25.45 -20.96
N GLN A 990 -10.46 -26.39 -20.56
CA GLN A 990 -10.19 -27.82 -20.71
C GLN A 990 -9.91 -28.21 -22.17
N GLY A 991 -8.73 -28.79 -22.41
CA GLY A 991 -8.27 -29.27 -23.72
C GLY A 991 -7.40 -28.29 -24.54
N ARG A 992 -7.02 -27.12 -24.01
CA ARG A 992 -6.10 -26.18 -24.68
C ARG A 992 -4.74 -26.00 -24.03
N ILE A 993 -4.63 -26.27 -22.73
CA ILE A 993 -3.38 -26.19 -21.96
C ILE A 993 -2.51 -27.43 -22.27
N LEU A 994 -1.19 -27.29 -22.14
CA LEU A 994 -0.21 -28.38 -22.21
C LEU A 994 0.48 -28.58 -20.85
N ASP A 995 0.88 -29.81 -20.53
CA ASP A 995 1.84 -30.09 -19.45
C ASP A 995 3.23 -29.69 -19.94
N VAL A 996 3.96 -28.83 -19.20
CA VAL A 996 5.21 -28.21 -19.66
C VAL A 996 6.33 -28.32 -18.60
N ASP A 997 7.09 -29.42 -18.61
CA ASP A 997 8.29 -29.62 -17.75
C ASP A 997 9.47 -28.82 -18.31
N VAL A 998 9.90 -27.79 -17.58
CA VAL A 998 11.16 -27.09 -17.83
C VAL A 998 12.26 -27.78 -17.04
N PHE A 999 13.43 -27.97 -17.66
CA PHE A 999 14.54 -28.62 -17.00
C PHE A 999 15.88 -27.96 -17.31
N PHE A 1000 16.75 -28.00 -16.32
CA PHE A 1000 18.10 -27.47 -16.38
C PHE A 1000 19.11 -28.59 -16.14
N THR A 1001 20.23 -28.52 -16.84
CA THR A 1001 21.30 -29.52 -16.82
C THR A 1001 22.65 -28.86 -16.60
N ARG A 1002 23.57 -29.57 -15.95
CA ARG A 1002 24.98 -29.19 -15.86
C ARG A 1002 25.87 -30.40 -16.07
N ASN A 1003 26.91 -30.23 -16.89
CA ASN A 1003 27.96 -31.21 -17.17
C ASN A 1003 27.42 -32.60 -17.57
N GLY A 1004 26.29 -32.63 -18.31
CA GLY A 1004 25.65 -33.85 -18.81
C GLY A 1004 24.59 -34.48 -17.89
N VAL A 1005 24.15 -33.82 -16.82
CA VAL A 1005 23.17 -34.35 -15.85
C VAL A 1005 22.03 -33.34 -15.64
N LYS A 1006 20.75 -33.78 -15.57
CA LYS A 1006 19.61 -32.93 -15.14
C LYS A 1006 19.80 -32.58 -13.67
N GLU A 1007 20.00 -31.30 -13.38
CA GLU A 1007 20.28 -30.77 -12.04
C GLU A 1007 18.98 -30.30 -11.37
N GLY A 1008 18.04 -29.75 -12.14
CA GLY A 1008 16.75 -29.27 -11.64
C GLY A 1008 15.68 -29.17 -12.72
N GLY A 1009 14.49 -28.71 -12.33
CA GLY A 1009 13.36 -28.42 -13.23
C GLY A 1009 12.16 -27.86 -12.48
N TRP A 1010 11.17 -27.37 -13.22
CA TRP A 1010 9.92 -26.80 -12.72
C TRP A 1010 8.80 -26.91 -13.78
N ASP A 1011 7.54 -26.79 -13.37
CA ASP A 1011 6.41 -26.74 -14.30
C ASP A 1011 6.21 -25.29 -14.78
N ALA A 1012 6.19 -25.04 -16.11
CA ALA A 1012 5.87 -23.72 -16.65
C ALA A 1012 4.36 -23.37 -16.56
N ASN A 1013 3.55 -24.22 -15.92
CA ASN A 1013 2.21 -23.90 -15.43
C ASN A 1013 2.18 -23.59 -13.92
N GLU A 1014 3.32 -23.57 -13.20
CA GLU A 1014 3.32 -23.16 -11.80
C GLU A 1014 2.73 -21.76 -11.63
N GLU A 1015 1.98 -21.55 -10.56
CA GLU A 1015 1.45 -20.23 -10.23
C GLU A 1015 2.62 -19.28 -9.94
N LEU A 1016 2.59 -18.08 -10.53
CA LEU A 1016 3.59 -17.04 -10.28
C LEU A 1016 3.09 -16.07 -9.22
N ASP A 1017 4.01 -15.31 -8.64
CA ASP A 1017 3.71 -14.13 -7.82
C ASP A 1017 2.78 -13.16 -8.59
N GLU A 1018 1.81 -12.54 -7.90
CA GLU A 1018 0.86 -11.57 -8.48
C GLU A 1018 1.56 -10.39 -9.19
N ARG A 1019 2.81 -10.08 -8.78
CA ARG A 1019 3.68 -9.09 -9.42
C ARG A 1019 4.10 -9.46 -10.85
N CYS A 1020 4.10 -10.74 -11.22
CA CYS A 1020 4.51 -11.25 -12.54
C CYS A 1020 3.39 -11.03 -13.60
N LYS A 1021 3.12 -9.76 -13.94
CA LYS A 1021 2.00 -9.34 -14.79
C LYS A 1021 1.95 -10.11 -16.12
N GLY A 1022 0.84 -10.80 -16.35
CA GLY A 1022 0.62 -11.65 -17.52
C GLY A 1022 1.02 -13.13 -17.34
N GLY A 1023 1.58 -13.52 -16.20
CA GLY A 1023 1.86 -14.91 -15.85
C GLY A 1023 2.73 -15.63 -16.90
N ASN A 1024 2.45 -16.92 -17.11
CA ASN A 1024 3.16 -17.78 -18.06
C ASN A 1024 2.66 -17.65 -19.52
N THR A 1025 1.88 -16.62 -19.87
CA THR A 1025 1.31 -16.44 -21.22
C THR A 1025 2.41 -16.47 -22.30
N GLY A 1026 2.17 -17.21 -23.37
CA GLY A 1026 3.13 -17.42 -24.47
C GLY A 1026 4.03 -18.65 -24.32
N LEU A 1027 4.40 -19.03 -23.08
CA LEU A 1027 5.29 -20.18 -22.80
C LEU A 1027 4.58 -21.53 -22.86
N ARG A 1028 3.25 -21.56 -22.67
CA ARG A 1028 2.41 -22.77 -22.54
C ARG A 1028 2.18 -23.53 -23.87
N GLY A 1029 3.02 -23.29 -24.87
CA GLY A 1029 2.88 -23.79 -26.24
C GLY A 1029 1.97 -22.94 -27.15
N GLU A 1030 1.52 -21.77 -26.66
CA GLU A 1030 0.69 -20.78 -27.37
C GLU A 1030 1.41 -20.13 -28.57
N CYS A 1031 2.74 -20.01 -28.47
CA CYS A 1031 3.61 -19.27 -29.38
C CYS A 1031 4.80 -20.14 -29.83
N ASP A 1032 5.45 -19.75 -30.95
CA ASP A 1032 6.71 -20.35 -31.37
C ASP A 1032 7.84 -19.93 -30.41
N LEU A 1033 8.62 -20.88 -29.89
CA LEU A 1033 9.64 -20.64 -28.86
C LEU A 1033 11.06 -20.65 -29.44
N PHE A 1034 11.82 -19.61 -29.15
CA PHE A 1034 13.17 -19.36 -29.64
C PHE A 1034 14.18 -19.45 -28.49
N PRO A 1035 15.27 -20.22 -28.64
CA PRO A 1035 16.43 -20.11 -27.75
C PRO A 1035 16.93 -18.67 -27.63
N ALA A 1036 17.20 -18.27 -26.38
CA ALA A 1036 17.73 -16.98 -26.00
C ALA A 1036 18.94 -17.17 -25.07
N ILE A 1037 20.02 -16.43 -25.35
CA ILE A 1037 21.21 -16.37 -24.51
C ILE A 1037 21.38 -14.92 -24.05
N GLY A 1038 21.12 -14.67 -22.77
CA GLY A 1038 21.40 -13.40 -22.13
C GLY A 1038 22.88 -13.27 -21.80
N VAL A 1039 23.46 -12.08 -21.99
CA VAL A 1039 24.84 -11.77 -21.62
C VAL A 1039 24.96 -10.35 -21.09
N PHE A 1040 25.86 -10.17 -20.13
CA PHE A 1040 26.33 -8.86 -19.66
C PHE A 1040 27.80 -8.96 -19.22
N GLY A 1041 28.50 -7.82 -19.20
CA GLY A 1041 29.92 -7.77 -18.88
C GLY A 1041 30.79 -8.54 -19.88
N GLY A 1042 31.97 -8.99 -19.46
CA GLY A 1042 32.95 -9.69 -20.30
C GLY A 1042 32.93 -11.21 -20.14
N VAL A 1043 32.36 -11.93 -21.11
CA VAL A 1043 32.19 -13.39 -21.10
C VAL A 1043 32.66 -14.05 -22.41
N ASP A 1044 33.11 -15.29 -22.33
CA ASP A 1044 33.48 -16.18 -23.45
C ASP A 1044 32.74 -17.53 -23.29
N PHE A 1045 32.09 -18.02 -24.35
CA PHE A 1045 31.36 -19.29 -24.34
C PHE A 1045 31.15 -19.89 -25.74
N ASP A 1046 30.87 -21.20 -25.82
CA ASP A 1046 30.39 -21.88 -27.03
C ASP A 1046 28.90 -22.26 -26.84
N VAL A 1047 28.07 -22.19 -27.88
CA VAL A 1047 26.64 -22.56 -27.89
C VAL A 1047 26.40 -23.70 -28.87
N LEU A 1048 25.62 -24.70 -28.46
CA LEU A 1048 25.47 -26.00 -29.13
C LEU A 1048 23.97 -26.32 -29.36
N PHE A 1049 23.49 -26.15 -30.60
CA PHE A 1049 22.09 -26.41 -30.97
C PHE A 1049 21.84 -27.81 -31.57
N HIS A 1050 22.88 -28.57 -31.93
CA HIS A 1050 22.71 -29.86 -32.59
C HIS A 1050 22.82 -31.05 -31.61
N PRO A 1051 21.88 -32.02 -31.61
CA PRO A 1051 21.87 -33.13 -30.65
C PRO A 1051 23.11 -34.02 -30.60
N SER A 1052 23.95 -34.03 -31.65
CA SER A 1052 25.21 -34.79 -31.64
C SER A 1052 26.35 -34.11 -30.87
N GLN A 1053 26.14 -32.88 -30.38
CA GLN A 1053 27.15 -32.07 -29.69
C GLN A 1053 26.91 -31.97 -28.18
N TRP A 1054 25.69 -32.31 -27.73
CA TRP A 1054 25.28 -32.22 -26.33
C TRP A 1054 25.91 -33.32 -25.46
N LEU A 1055 26.19 -32.96 -24.20
CA LEU A 1055 26.58 -33.90 -23.15
C LEU A 1055 25.37 -34.65 -22.58
N TYR A 1056 24.25 -33.94 -22.37
CA TYR A 1056 22.98 -34.55 -21.98
C TYR A 1056 22.19 -35.02 -23.20
N ARG A 1057 21.38 -36.08 -23.02
CA ARG A 1057 20.48 -36.60 -24.06
C ARG A 1057 19.04 -36.58 -23.54
N PRO A 1058 18.21 -35.63 -24.00
CA PRO A 1058 16.82 -35.50 -23.57
C PRO A 1058 15.83 -36.36 -24.37
N TYR A 1059 16.32 -37.23 -25.27
CA TYR A 1059 15.55 -38.07 -26.19
C TYR A 1059 15.92 -39.56 -26.05
#